data_AF-A0A4Q9FCY0-F1
#
_entry.id   AF-A0A4Q9FCY0-F1
#
_cell.length_a   1.000
_cell.length_b   1.000
_cell.length_c   1.000
_cell.angle_alpha   90.00
_cell.angle_beta   90.00
_cell.angle_gamma   90.00
#
_symmetry.space_group_name_H-M   'P 1'
#
loop_
_entity.id
_entity.type
_entity.pdbx_description
1 polymer ?
#
loop_
_entity_poly.entity_id
_entity_poly.type
_entity_poly.pdbx_seq_one_letter_code
_entity_poly.pdbx_strand_id
1 'polypeptide(L)'
;MIRNYKLFSILILVLFVSCNKEVSQGIDEDLFSKFQNPSPEARPFVRWWWNGNKIKPKELDRQLESLKNAGFGGVEINPIAMPAAFNKNQKSLVWMSDEWIDMVVHAAKKAKDLGMVTDIIAGTGWPFGGEFLKDEETCQRIVTNKIAFKSGETILVDEASLIKHFLSTSKKTRSQRHLSKRTKYKLISLFLVPEDCSGTNDIIDLKEHLDAYGKLNYTINQEGSFYLSYELRQQNFRDVTLGAPGGAGPVMDHYKKEITLAYLSRLKKISERSGIPLNQLIRAIFCDSIEVSGANWTDNFETVFFDTYGYKLDKWMPFVFYSAKGNYANDSYSEGFSEAFKDELKRVRYDYNTLLVEVFLKNFTQTYKDFCEENGVLCRYQAYGTPFLMGMLDGYMIPDIPESNNWIYSAEMKDSIWQWNQNHGYMTWNMYASAGTHLTGKKITSCETMTNTRGVFKTTLEEIKQHDDMNFITGINHSILHGYNYSPASEPFPGWIRYGAYFSEQNTWWKHLNLWVDYNARLSSVFQNSQADKSIAIIGPTSDIWGDKGLAREPFHSEPRYLYKLWEPISQLGYSCEYINQNVLEGAKIKDGVISYGNMNYKLLVLASLTSISPESASKIKAFVASGGKVVAVDKLPTKSLHYSNYQEHDILVKKVMEDLITNYPEAIIEIDKPESLKALFSWTQNMLNKTGIKPDVSISNPTKNVYQIHQYTATKDLYFFTNVHRFETSNFEAKFPVKGKYPYVWNPETGERTAYHYNSNSNELNISLNPLESILIVFENEKHTEVSKERPNTITNSKVIDANWEVIGNRIDDKTFTWNMTELVDFSQSSDTTQTSFGGELIYKTSVQNNGQYTHIDLGEVNGGVATVYVNGEKVGTHWYGKAIYPVADYLNEGDNTLEIHYTTVLANYCKSIDNPLTDVWTRRYKNLVSIGLEGPIQLLKY
;
A
#
# COMPACT_ATOMS: atom_id res chain seq x y z
N MET A 1 -15.42 55.89 -53.14
CA MET A 1 -15.08 54.77 -54.04
C MET A 1 -15.48 53.49 -53.33
N ILE A 2 -16.56 52.82 -53.78
CA ILE A 2 -16.82 51.35 -53.66
C ILE A 2 -16.96 50.81 -52.21
N ARG A 3 -17.97 50.07 -51.71
CA ARG A 3 -19.24 49.40 -52.10
C ARG A 3 -19.84 48.91 -50.74
N ASN A 4 -21.12 49.19 -50.41
CA ASN A 4 -22.26 48.24 -50.29
C ASN A 4 -22.05 46.99 -49.39
N TYR A 5 -22.88 46.57 -48.41
CA TYR A 5 -24.33 46.71 -48.19
C TYR A 5 -24.72 46.52 -46.69
N LYS A 6 -25.75 47.28 -46.26
CA LYS A 6 -26.72 46.91 -45.21
C LYS A 6 -27.71 45.90 -45.79
N LEU A 7 -28.01 44.80 -45.08
CA LEU A 7 -29.30 44.11 -45.02
C LEU A 7 -29.13 42.75 -44.31
N PHE A 8 -29.57 42.67 -43.05
CA PHE A 8 -30.32 41.58 -42.41
C PHE A 8 -30.20 41.72 -40.88
N SER A 9 -31.06 42.56 -40.34
CA SER A 9 -31.49 42.51 -38.93
C SER A 9 -32.92 41.98 -38.96
N ILE A 10 -33.27 41.13 -37.98
CA ILE A 10 -34.52 40.35 -37.83
C ILE A 10 -34.37 38.88 -38.27
N LEU A 11 -33.57 38.13 -37.51
CA LEU A 11 -33.84 36.78 -36.99
C LEU A 11 -32.78 36.54 -35.90
N ILE A 12 -33.02 35.68 -34.92
CA ILE A 12 -32.23 35.48 -33.67
C ILE A 12 -32.72 36.36 -32.51
N LEU A 13 -34.02 36.28 -32.22
CA LEU A 13 -34.52 36.21 -30.84
C LEU A 13 -35.41 34.95 -30.81
N VAL A 14 -35.33 34.16 -29.75
CA VAL A 14 -35.90 32.79 -29.58
C VAL A 14 -35.01 31.65 -30.10
N LEU A 15 -33.88 31.43 -29.42
CA LEU A 15 -33.27 30.10 -29.24
C LEU A 15 -32.68 30.04 -27.82
N PHE A 16 -33.56 30.18 -26.83
CA PHE A 16 -33.34 29.65 -25.49
C PHE A 16 -34.30 28.47 -25.32
N VAL A 17 -33.79 27.36 -24.79
CA VAL A 17 -34.50 26.12 -24.45
C VAL A 17 -34.80 25.18 -25.63
N SER A 18 -33.77 24.47 -26.08
CA SER A 18 -33.81 23.01 -26.34
C SER A 18 -32.50 22.61 -27.01
N CYS A 19 -31.52 22.17 -26.23
CA CYS A 19 -30.43 21.36 -26.75
C CYS A 19 -30.35 20.08 -25.93
N ASN A 20 -31.08 19.10 -26.45
CA ASN A 20 -30.99 17.66 -26.32
C ASN A 20 -30.20 17.06 -25.15
N LYS A 21 -31.02 16.59 -24.20
CA LYS A 21 -30.88 15.34 -23.45
C LYS A 21 -30.76 14.15 -24.43
N GLU A 22 -29.62 13.98 -25.09
CA GLU A 22 -29.27 12.75 -25.83
C GLU A 22 -27.78 12.45 -25.65
N VAL A 23 -27.37 12.17 -24.40
CA VAL A 23 -26.07 11.50 -24.12
C VAL A 23 -26.19 10.46 -22.98
N SER A 24 -27.35 10.28 -22.35
CA SER A 24 -27.43 9.45 -21.12
C SER A 24 -27.70 7.96 -21.33
N GLN A 25 -27.74 7.44 -22.57
CA GLN A 25 -27.92 5.99 -22.81
C GLN A 25 -26.61 5.25 -23.07
N GLY A 26 -25.50 5.93 -23.42
CA GLY A 26 -24.24 5.26 -23.80
C GLY A 26 -23.19 5.09 -22.70
N ILE A 27 -23.31 5.77 -21.55
CA ILE A 27 -22.30 5.75 -20.48
C ILE A 27 -22.56 4.62 -19.47
N ASP A 28 -23.80 4.12 -19.41
CA ASP A 28 -24.23 3.16 -18.38
C ASP A 28 -24.01 1.69 -18.75
N GLU A 29 -24.24 1.33 -20.01
CA GLU A 29 -23.90 0.01 -20.57
C GLU A 29 -22.38 -0.21 -20.63
N ASP A 30 -21.60 0.88 -20.67
CA ASP A 30 -20.14 0.86 -20.71
C ASP A 30 -19.52 0.29 -19.41
N LEU A 31 -20.08 0.58 -18.22
CA LEU A 31 -19.49 0.06 -16.97
C LEU A 31 -19.63 -1.46 -16.85
N PHE A 32 -20.82 -2.02 -17.15
CA PHE A 32 -21.01 -3.47 -17.10
C PHE A 32 -20.20 -4.16 -18.19
N SER A 33 -20.14 -3.58 -19.41
CA SER A 33 -19.30 -4.10 -20.48
C SER A 33 -17.81 -4.12 -20.10
N LYS A 34 -17.30 -3.06 -19.45
CA LYS A 34 -15.94 -2.98 -18.89
C LYS A 34 -15.70 -3.95 -17.74
N PHE A 35 -16.72 -4.26 -16.94
CA PHE A 35 -16.65 -5.30 -15.92
C PHE A 35 -16.55 -6.69 -16.55
N GLN A 36 -17.30 -6.98 -17.61
CA GLN A 36 -17.21 -8.24 -18.33
C GLN A 36 -15.89 -8.40 -19.10
N ASN A 37 -15.41 -7.29 -19.67
CA ASN A 37 -14.22 -7.23 -20.51
C ASN A 37 -13.22 -6.18 -19.99
N PRO A 38 -12.52 -6.45 -18.87
CA PRO A 38 -11.54 -5.51 -18.32
C PRO A 38 -10.45 -5.17 -19.33
N SER A 39 -10.10 -3.90 -19.44
CA SER A 39 -8.98 -3.46 -20.27
C SER A 39 -7.64 -3.96 -19.69
N PRO A 40 -6.55 -3.99 -20.49
CA PRO A 40 -5.24 -4.36 -19.99
C PRO A 40 -4.83 -3.60 -18.73
N GLU A 41 -5.14 -2.30 -18.62
CA GLU A 41 -4.81 -1.45 -17.47
C GLU A 41 -5.60 -1.78 -16.19
N ALA A 42 -6.74 -2.45 -16.31
CA ALA A 42 -7.52 -2.93 -15.17
C ALA A 42 -7.06 -4.32 -14.70
N ARG A 43 -6.38 -5.07 -15.56
CA ARG A 43 -5.83 -6.39 -15.22
C ARG A 43 -4.58 -6.24 -14.33
N PRO A 44 -4.34 -7.16 -13.38
CA PRO A 44 -3.11 -7.19 -12.61
C PRO A 44 -1.86 -7.16 -13.49
N PHE A 45 -0.79 -6.53 -12.97
CA PHE A 45 0.54 -6.59 -13.55
C PHE A 45 1.47 -7.42 -12.65
N VAL A 46 2.65 -7.76 -13.17
CA VAL A 46 3.73 -8.32 -12.36
C VAL A 46 4.92 -7.38 -12.29
N ARG A 47 5.55 -7.28 -11.13
CA ARG A 47 6.92 -6.76 -11.02
C ARG A 47 7.88 -7.82 -11.56
N TRP A 48 8.43 -7.56 -12.74
CA TRP A 48 9.22 -8.52 -13.50
C TRP A 48 10.71 -8.35 -13.22
N TRP A 49 11.25 -9.20 -12.35
CA TRP A 49 12.63 -9.11 -11.88
C TRP A 49 13.62 -9.58 -12.95
N TRP A 50 14.31 -8.64 -13.58
CA TRP A 50 15.42 -8.91 -14.50
C TRP A 50 16.70 -9.19 -13.71
N ASN A 51 16.76 -10.40 -13.15
CA ASN A 51 17.83 -10.86 -12.25
C ASN A 51 19.23 -10.76 -12.89
N GLY A 52 20.07 -9.90 -12.31
CA GLY A 52 21.43 -9.62 -12.75
C GLY A 52 21.54 -9.04 -14.17
N ASN A 53 20.43 -8.59 -14.77
CA ASN A 53 20.34 -8.28 -16.21
C ASN A 53 20.87 -9.43 -17.11
N LYS A 54 20.72 -10.68 -16.69
CA LYS A 54 21.11 -11.88 -17.45
C LYS A 54 19.95 -12.37 -18.31
N ILE A 55 19.55 -11.53 -19.25
CA ILE A 55 18.31 -11.66 -20.04
C ILE A 55 18.60 -12.03 -21.50
N LYS A 56 17.64 -12.69 -22.15
CA LYS A 56 17.70 -13.10 -23.57
C LYS A 56 16.34 -12.91 -24.24
N PRO A 57 16.28 -12.45 -25.51
CA PRO A 57 15.01 -12.17 -26.22
C PRO A 57 13.99 -13.31 -26.17
N LYS A 58 14.42 -14.53 -26.49
CA LYS A 58 13.53 -15.71 -26.54
C LYS A 58 12.86 -16.02 -25.19
N GLU A 59 13.55 -15.77 -24.09
CA GLU A 59 12.99 -16.00 -22.76
C GLU A 59 12.06 -14.87 -22.34
N LEU A 60 12.36 -13.62 -22.76
CA LEU A 60 11.44 -12.49 -22.59
C LEU A 60 10.10 -12.79 -23.31
N ASP A 61 10.16 -13.29 -24.55
CA ASP A 61 8.97 -13.66 -25.32
C ASP A 61 8.15 -14.74 -24.62
N ARG A 62 8.80 -15.84 -24.21
CA ARG A 62 8.15 -16.98 -23.54
C ARG A 62 7.45 -16.55 -22.25
N GLN A 63 8.11 -15.74 -21.42
CA GLN A 63 7.55 -15.28 -20.15
C GLN A 63 6.37 -14.30 -20.35
N LEU A 64 6.45 -13.41 -21.36
CA LEU A 64 5.33 -12.54 -21.71
C LEU A 64 4.12 -13.34 -22.23
N GLU A 65 4.34 -14.35 -23.05
CA GLU A 65 3.28 -15.26 -23.53
C GLU A 65 2.64 -16.03 -22.37
N SER A 66 3.45 -16.55 -21.45
CA SER A 66 2.98 -17.22 -20.23
C SER A 66 2.09 -16.32 -19.37
N LEU A 67 2.53 -15.08 -19.11
CA LEU A 67 1.75 -14.09 -18.36
C LEU A 67 0.45 -13.72 -19.10
N LYS A 68 0.50 -13.55 -20.42
CA LYS A 68 -0.70 -13.30 -21.22
C LYS A 68 -1.71 -14.44 -21.11
N ASN A 69 -1.24 -15.69 -21.18
CA ASN A 69 -2.08 -16.88 -21.08
C ASN A 69 -2.71 -17.02 -19.68
N ALA A 70 -2.04 -16.57 -18.63
CA ALA A 70 -2.60 -16.48 -17.27
C ALA A 70 -3.55 -15.27 -17.08
N GLY A 71 -3.70 -14.40 -18.08
CA GLY A 71 -4.64 -13.28 -18.08
C GLY A 71 -4.09 -11.93 -17.62
N PHE A 72 -2.77 -11.80 -17.41
CA PHE A 72 -2.16 -10.54 -16.95
C PHE A 72 -2.28 -9.43 -17.99
N GLY A 73 -2.43 -8.20 -17.50
CA GLY A 73 -2.56 -7.00 -18.33
C GLY A 73 -1.24 -6.37 -18.73
N GLY A 74 -0.18 -6.63 -17.96
CA GLY A 74 1.09 -5.95 -18.16
C GLY A 74 2.20 -6.40 -17.24
N VAL A 75 3.37 -5.78 -17.44
CA VAL A 75 4.58 -6.03 -16.66
C VAL A 75 5.22 -4.70 -16.25
N GLU A 76 5.86 -4.68 -15.09
CA GLU A 76 6.84 -3.67 -14.70
C GLU A 76 8.25 -4.25 -14.85
N ILE A 77 9.01 -3.79 -15.84
CA ILE A 77 10.41 -4.19 -16.01
C ILE A 77 11.21 -3.64 -14.83
N ASN A 78 11.84 -4.53 -14.05
CA ASN A 78 12.57 -4.16 -12.84
C ASN A 78 13.98 -4.80 -12.81
N PRO A 79 15.01 -4.08 -13.29
CA PRO A 79 16.41 -4.52 -13.24
C PRO A 79 16.90 -4.61 -11.79
N ILE A 80 17.50 -5.74 -11.43
CA ILE A 80 17.92 -5.99 -10.04
C ILE A 80 19.18 -6.86 -9.99
N ALA A 81 20.01 -6.71 -8.96
CA ALA A 81 21.23 -7.51 -8.79
C ALA A 81 20.94 -9.03 -8.80
N MET A 82 21.87 -9.84 -9.31
CA MET A 82 21.72 -11.30 -9.32
C MET A 82 21.55 -11.84 -7.88
N PRO A 83 20.58 -12.73 -7.60
CA PRO A 83 20.49 -13.34 -6.29
C PRO A 83 21.74 -14.20 -6.01
N ALA A 84 22.32 -14.07 -4.82
CA ALA A 84 23.63 -14.67 -4.49
C ALA A 84 23.66 -16.19 -4.69
N ALA A 85 22.56 -16.89 -4.40
CA ALA A 85 22.43 -18.34 -4.57
C ALA A 85 22.50 -18.82 -6.03
N PHE A 86 22.40 -17.92 -7.00
CA PHE A 86 22.25 -18.24 -8.42
C PHE A 86 23.32 -17.61 -9.31
N ASN A 87 24.39 -17.05 -8.74
CA ASN A 87 25.39 -16.32 -9.51
C ASN A 87 26.28 -17.25 -10.36
N LYS A 88 25.90 -17.46 -11.63
CA LYS A 88 26.67 -18.19 -12.65
C LYS A 88 27.56 -17.25 -13.50
N ASN A 89 28.57 -17.80 -14.18
CA ASN A 89 29.50 -17.09 -15.10
C ASN A 89 28.86 -16.51 -16.40
N GLN A 90 27.55 -16.34 -16.44
CA GLN A 90 26.86 -15.70 -17.57
C GLN A 90 27.11 -14.19 -17.58
N LYS A 91 27.28 -13.61 -18.78
CA LYS A 91 27.48 -12.17 -18.98
C LYS A 91 26.21 -11.40 -18.58
N SER A 92 26.37 -10.42 -17.69
CA SER A 92 25.34 -9.44 -17.37
C SER A 92 25.36 -8.28 -18.37
N LEU A 93 24.18 -7.77 -18.73
CA LEU A 93 24.05 -6.49 -19.41
C LEU A 93 24.16 -5.34 -18.40
N VAL A 94 24.78 -4.23 -18.81
CA VAL A 94 24.92 -3.03 -17.99
C VAL A 94 23.67 -2.18 -18.15
N TRP A 95 23.08 -1.71 -17.06
CA TRP A 95 21.91 -0.84 -17.10
C TRP A 95 22.20 0.40 -17.97
N MET A 96 21.29 0.71 -18.91
CA MET A 96 21.43 1.75 -19.92
C MET A 96 22.58 1.56 -20.94
N SER A 97 23.14 0.35 -21.07
CA SER A 97 23.91 0.00 -22.26
C SER A 97 23.01 -0.18 -23.47
N ASP A 98 23.60 -0.03 -24.64
CA ASP A 98 22.96 -0.24 -25.94
C ASP A 98 22.21 -1.59 -26.01
N GLU A 99 22.86 -2.68 -25.61
CA GLU A 99 22.27 -4.02 -25.65
C GLU A 99 21.15 -4.19 -24.61
N TRP A 100 21.25 -3.54 -23.44
CA TRP A 100 20.18 -3.57 -22.44
C TRP A 100 18.94 -2.81 -22.93
N ILE A 101 19.15 -1.65 -23.56
CA ILE A 101 18.06 -0.86 -24.17
C ILE A 101 17.37 -1.67 -25.26
N ASP A 102 18.12 -2.39 -26.10
CA ASP A 102 17.53 -3.26 -27.14
C ASP A 102 16.60 -4.31 -26.54
N MET A 103 16.91 -4.84 -25.35
CA MET A 103 16.04 -5.79 -24.64
C MET A 103 14.77 -5.14 -24.10
N VAL A 104 14.85 -3.91 -23.59
CA VAL A 104 13.66 -3.15 -23.17
C VAL A 104 12.73 -2.91 -24.35
N VAL A 105 13.28 -2.46 -25.48
CA VAL A 105 12.51 -2.21 -26.71
C VAL A 105 11.89 -3.51 -27.24
N HIS A 106 12.64 -4.62 -27.22
CA HIS A 106 12.15 -5.94 -27.60
C HIS A 106 10.96 -6.36 -26.73
N ALA A 107 11.11 -6.31 -25.41
CA ALA A 107 10.06 -6.68 -24.46
C ALA A 107 8.82 -5.80 -24.60
N ALA A 108 8.99 -4.48 -24.73
CA ALA A 108 7.88 -3.53 -24.91
C ALA A 108 7.10 -3.79 -26.21
N LYS A 109 7.80 -4.06 -27.32
CA LYS A 109 7.16 -4.42 -28.59
C LYS A 109 6.39 -5.74 -28.47
N LYS A 110 7.01 -6.77 -27.89
CA LYS A 110 6.35 -8.06 -27.67
C LYS A 110 5.12 -7.94 -26.78
N ALA A 111 5.21 -7.19 -25.68
CA ALA A 111 4.08 -6.93 -24.80
C ALA A 111 2.94 -6.24 -25.57
N LYS A 112 3.25 -5.22 -26.37
CA LYS A 112 2.27 -4.54 -27.23
C LYS A 112 1.62 -5.49 -28.24
N ASP A 113 2.39 -6.37 -28.88
CA ASP A 113 1.87 -7.37 -29.82
C ASP A 113 0.91 -8.38 -29.14
N LEU A 114 1.10 -8.63 -27.84
CA LEU A 114 0.20 -9.45 -27.01
C LEU A 114 -0.99 -8.67 -26.43
N GLY A 115 -1.10 -7.36 -26.71
CA GLY A 115 -2.10 -6.47 -26.12
C GLY A 115 -1.89 -6.26 -24.61
N MET A 116 -0.64 -6.27 -24.17
CA MET A 116 -0.22 -6.00 -22.80
C MET A 116 0.46 -4.62 -22.68
N VAL A 117 0.51 -4.11 -21.45
CA VAL A 117 1.12 -2.83 -21.10
C VAL A 117 2.50 -3.06 -20.47
N THR A 118 3.44 -2.16 -20.77
CA THR A 118 4.78 -2.17 -20.15
C THR A 118 4.96 -0.92 -19.30
N ASP A 119 5.33 -1.10 -18.05
CA ASP A 119 5.89 -0.07 -17.16
C ASP A 119 7.36 -0.40 -16.89
N ILE A 120 8.14 0.56 -16.38
CA ILE A 120 9.55 0.34 -16.04
C ILE A 120 9.95 1.13 -14.79
N ILE A 121 10.79 0.57 -13.93
CA ILE A 121 11.42 1.36 -12.86
C ILE A 121 12.43 2.34 -13.45
N ALA A 122 12.54 3.56 -12.91
CA ALA A 122 13.46 4.58 -13.42
C ALA A 122 14.96 4.25 -13.27
N GLY A 123 15.29 3.19 -12.53
CA GLY A 123 16.65 2.83 -12.16
C GLY A 123 16.87 1.32 -12.09
N THR A 124 17.63 0.90 -11.08
CA THR A 124 17.79 -0.50 -10.72
C THR A 124 17.94 -0.60 -9.21
N GLY A 125 17.24 -1.52 -8.56
CA GLY A 125 17.18 -1.53 -7.10
C GLY A 125 16.67 -0.19 -6.53
N TRP A 126 17.05 0.14 -5.29
CA TRP A 126 16.58 1.35 -4.61
C TRP A 126 17.53 1.86 -3.49
N PRO A 127 17.48 3.17 -3.14
CA PRO A 127 16.99 4.28 -3.95
C PRO A 127 17.83 4.48 -5.21
N PHE A 128 17.47 5.47 -6.02
CA PHE A 128 18.14 5.74 -7.30
C PHE A 128 19.58 6.24 -7.14
N GLY A 129 20.45 5.73 -8.01
CA GLY A 129 21.88 5.96 -7.96
C GLY A 129 22.61 5.12 -9.01
N GLY A 130 23.93 5.24 -9.05
CA GLY A 130 24.72 4.49 -10.03
C GLY A 130 26.18 4.86 -10.06
N GLU A 131 27.00 3.94 -10.59
CA GLU A 131 28.47 3.99 -10.52
C GLU A 131 29.09 5.23 -11.17
N PHE A 132 28.32 5.92 -12.01
CA PHE A 132 28.68 7.12 -12.77
C PHE A 132 28.58 8.43 -11.98
N LEU A 133 27.98 8.43 -10.78
CA LEU A 133 27.80 9.67 -10.01
C LEU A 133 29.11 10.17 -9.42
N LYS A 134 29.33 11.48 -9.49
CA LYS A 134 30.42 12.17 -8.80
C LYS A 134 30.06 12.41 -7.34
N ASP A 135 31.05 12.61 -6.48
CA ASP A 135 30.81 12.75 -5.04
C ASP A 135 29.84 13.90 -4.71
N GLU A 136 29.93 15.05 -5.38
CA GLU A 136 29.05 16.22 -5.20
C GLU A 136 27.60 16.00 -5.65
N GLU A 137 27.33 14.93 -6.41
CA GLU A 137 26.01 14.53 -6.90
C GLU A 137 25.34 13.48 -5.99
N THR A 138 26.01 13.05 -4.91
CA THR A 138 25.52 11.98 -4.03
C THR A 138 24.79 12.52 -2.81
N CYS A 139 23.94 11.69 -2.20
CA CYS A 139 23.17 12.08 -1.02
C CYS A 139 24.05 12.47 0.17
N GLN A 140 23.56 13.46 0.92
CA GLN A 140 24.20 13.99 2.13
C GLN A 140 23.31 13.77 3.35
N ARG A 141 23.94 13.65 4.53
CA ARG A 141 23.25 13.76 5.80
C ARG A 141 24.13 14.35 6.89
N ILE A 142 23.51 15.04 7.85
CA ILE A 142 24.15 15.43 9.10
C ILE A 142 23.89 14.33 10.14
N VAL A 143 24.96 13.92 10.81
CA VAL A 143 24.93 13.06 12.01
C VAL A 143 25.49 13.84 13.18
N THR A 144 24.89 13.70 14.35
CA THR A 144 25.30 14.40 15.58
C THR A 144 25.79 13.41 16.63
N ASN A 145 26.64 13.88 17.53
CA ASN A 145 27.06 13.16 18.73
C ASN A 145 27.54 14.17 19.79
N LYS A 146 27.66 13.71 21.04
CA LYS A 146 27.97 14.55 22.19
C LYS A 146 28.99 13.92 23.13
N ILE A 147 29.75 14.75 23.83
CA ILE A 147 30.71 14.34 24.87
C ILE A 147 30.40 15.14 26.13
N ALA A 148 30.23 14.45 27.27
CA ALA A 148 29.95 15.10 28.55
C ALA A 148 31.23 15.71 29.14
N PHE A 149 31.09 16.91 29.70
CA PHE A 149 32.13 17.66 30.40
C PHE A 149 31.55 18.36 31.63
N LYS A 150 32.43 18.76 32.55
CA LYS A 150 32.11 19.55 33.75
C LYS A 150 32.88 20.86 33.76
N SER A 151 32.39 21.81 34.56
CA SER A 151 33.12 23.01 34.92
C SER A 151 34.58 22.71 35.32
N GLY A 152 35.51 23.51 34.80
CA GLY A 152 36.95 23.39 35.03
C GLY A 152 37.67 22.40 34.10
N GLU A 153 36.96 21.57 33.34
CA GLU A 153 37.59 20.67 32.37
C GLU A 153 38.04 21.42 31.10
N THR A 154 39.07 20.89 30.43
CA THR A 154 39.57 21.43 29.17
C THR A 154 39.25 20.49 28.02
N ILE A 155 38.61 21.03 27.00
CA ILE A 155 38.24 20.35 25.77
C ILE A 155 39.44 20.43 24.80
N LEU A 156 40.00 19.27 24.46
CA LEU A 156 41.11 19.11 23.53
C LEU A 156 40.70 18.18 22.39
N VAL A 157 40.22 18.74 21.29
CA VAL A 157 39.72 17.97 20.13
C VAL A 157 40.11 18.63 18.81
N ASP A 158 40.16 17.83 17.75
CA ASP A 158 40.18 18.25 16.36
C ASP A 158 39.16 17.44 15.54
N GLU A 159 38.92 17.83 14.28
CA GLU A 159 37.97 17.13 13.39
C GLU A 159 38.27 15.63 13.30
N ALA A 160 39.54 15.23 13.17
CA ALA A 160 39.93 13.84 13.06
C ALA A 160 39.58 13.04 14.32
N SER A 161 39.81 13.62 15.51
CA SER A 161 39.47 13.02 16.80
C SER A 161 37.95 12.89 17.00
N LEU A 162 37.17 13.88 16.57
CA LEU A 162 35.70 13.86 16.65
C LEU A 162 35.12 12.82 15.70
N ILE A 163 35.64 12.72 14.47
CA ILE A 163 35.26 11.65 13.53
C ILE A 163 35.60 10.28 14.13
N LYS A 164 36.79 10.12 14.71
CA LYS A 164 37.20 8.87 15.36
C LYS A 164 36.27 8.53 16.53
N HIS A 165 35.92 9.50 17.36
CA HIS A 165 34.97 9.33 18.47
C HIS A 165 33.59 8.92 17.95
N PHE A 166 33.06 9.58 16.92
CA PHE A 166 31.80 9.21 16.29
C PHE A 166 31.83 7.77 15.79
N LEU A 167 32.88 7.38 15.06
CA LEU A 167 33.02 6.02 14.53
C LEU A 167 33.11 4.98 15.66
N SER A 168 33.80 5.26 16.77
CA SER A 168 33.93 4.32 17.89
C SER A 168 32.65 4.18 18.72
N THR A 169 31.85 5.24 18.82
CA THR A 169 30.61 5.24 19.61
C THR A 169 29.38 4.86 18.78
N SER A 170 29.46 4.97 17.45
CA SER A 170 28.44 4.45 16.55
C SER A 170 28.38 2.92 16.66
N LYS A 171 27.36 2.39 17.34
CA LYS A 171 27.15 0.94 17.51
C LYS A 171 27.16 0.26 16.14
N LYS A 172 27.71 -0.97 16.07
CA LYS A 172 27.62 -1.89 14.91
C LYS A 172 26.19 -2.36 14.66
N THR A 173 25.30 -1.44 14.31
CA THR A 173 23.91 -1.73 13.98
C THR A 173 23.82 -2.18 12.52
N ARG A 174 22.65 -2.71 12.12
CA ARG A 174 22.36 -3.09 10.72
C ARG A 174 22.58 -1.93 9.72
N SER A 175 22.59 -0.67 10.16
CA SER A 175 22.84 0.51 9.28
C SER A 175 24.29 0.60 8.79
N GLN A 176 25.28 0.15 9.56
CA GLN A 176 26.67 0.11 9.11
C GLN A 176 26.88 -0.89 7.95
N ARG A 177 25.96 -1.86 7.75
CA ARG A 177 26.04 -2.80 6.60
C ARG A 177 25.75 -2.15 5.25
N HIS A 178 24.99 -1.05 5.25
CA HIS A 178 24.62 -0.31 4.04
C HIS A 178 25.35 1.03 3.92
N LEU A 179 26.21 1.35 4.89
CA LEU A 179 27.08 2.51 4.81
C LEU A 179 28.09 2.27 3.69
N SER A 180 28.16 3.19 2.73
CA SER A 180 29.14 3.05 1.66
C SER A 180 30.56 3.14 2.22
N LYS A 181 31.46 2.32 1.68
CA LYS A 181 32.90 2.42 1.99
C LYS A 181 33.51 3.75 1.53
N ARG A 182 32.80 4.50 0.68
CA ARG A 182 33.20 5.82 0.16
C ARG A 182 32.73 7.00 1.03
N THR A 183 32.10 6.74 2.17
CA THR A 183 31.56 7.80 3.04
C THR A 183 32.66 8.77 3.45
N LYS A 184 32.48 10.06 3.15
CA LYS A 184 33.36 11.15 3.62
C LYS A 184 32.68 11.90 4.76
N TYR A 185 33.46 12.31 5.75
CA TYR A 185 33.01 13.03 6.93
C TYR A 185 33.61 14.44 6.94
N LYS A 186 32.86 15.43 7.42
CA LYS A 186 33.33 16.81 7.62
C LYS A 186 32.63 17.44 8.82
N LEU A 187 33.36 18.13 9.70
CA LEU A 187 32.79 18.88 10.82
C LEU A 187 32.05 20.10 10.30
N ILE A 188 30.79 20.28 10.73
CA ILE A 188 29.92 21.39 10.32
C ILE A 188 29.73 22.38 11.46
N SER A 189 29.42 21.87 12.66
CA SER A 189 29.23 22.65 13.88
C SER A 189 29.83 21.98 15.10
N LEU A 190 30.17 22.81 16.09
CA LEU A 190 30.81 22.44 17.35
C LEU A 190 30.35 23.42 18.44
N PHE A 191 29.55 22.95 19.40
CA PHE A 191 28.93 23.78 20.43
C PHE A 191 29.16 23.23 21.83
N LEU A 192 29.33 24.13 22.81
CA LEU A 192 29.18 23.79 24.21
C LEU A 192 27.74 24.06 24.64
N VAL A 193 27.05 23.05 25.16
CA VAL A 193 25.63 23.14 25.55
C VAL A 193 25.45 22.71 27.00
N PRO A 194 24.91 23.57 27.88
CA PRO A 194 24.58 23.17 29.26
C PRO A 194 23.57 22.02 29.31
N GLU A 195 23.68 21.11 30.30
CA GLU A 195 22.68 20.03 30.47
C GLU A 195 21.28 20.57 30.82
N ASP A 196 21.22 21.74 31.47
CA ASP A 196 20.03 22.47 31.91
C ASP A 196 19.71 23.68 31.01
N CYS A 197 19.98 23.55 29.71
CA CYS A 197 19.81 24.63 28.74
C CYS A 197 18.37 25.21 28.73
N SER A 198 18.27 26.53 28.80
CA SER A 198 17.01 27.29 28.82
C SER A 198 16.73 28.03 27.51
N GLY A 199 17.71 28.09 26.61
CA GLY A 199 17.57 28.67 25.27
C GLY A 199 18.88 28.71 24.49
N THR A 200 18.79 29.09 23.21
CA THR A 200 19.96 29.21 22.30
C THR A 200 20.96 30.31 22.70
N ASN A 201 20.66 31.13 23.71
CA ASN A 201 21.60 32.10 24.25
C ASN A 201 22.56 31.48 25.29
N ASP A 202 22.27 30.28 25.79
CA ASP A 202 23.09 29.61 26.80
C ASP A 202 24.24 28.79 26.18
N ILE A 203 24.19 28.55 24.87
CA ILE A 203 25.19 27.76 24.16
C ILE A 203 26.36 28.62 23.70
N ILE A 204 27.53 28.00 23.54
CA ILE A 204 28.75 28.66 23.07
C ILE A 204 29.18 28.01 21.76
N ASP A 205 29.30 28.80 20.68
CA ASP A 205 29.88 28.34 19.42
C ASP A 205 31.40 28.20 19.60
N LEU A 206 31.88 26.96 19.60
CA LEU A 206 33.31 26.66 19.78
C LEU A 206 34.07 26.61 18.47
N LYS A 207 33.41 26.75 17.32
CA LYS A 207 34.07 26.75 16.02
C LYS A 207 34.95 27.99 15.83
N GLU A 208 34.56 29.12 16.42
CA GLU A 208 35.36 30.35 16.45
C GLU A 208 36.63 30.22 17.33
N HIS A 209 36.69 29.21 18.18
CA HIS A 209 37.82 28.92 19.06
C HIS A 209 38.82 27.90 18.49
N LEU A 210 38.60 27.45 17.25
CA LEU A 210 39.54 26.58 16.55
C LEU A 210 40.78 27.37 16.10
N ASP A 211 41.96 26.79 16.29
CA ASP A 211 43.19 27.37 15.76
C ASP A 211 43.30 27.22 14.22
N ALA A 212 44.35 27.78 13.63
CA ALA A 212 44.61 27.70 12.19
C ALA A 212 44.79 26.27 11.65
N TYR A 213 44.99 25.29 12.54
CA TYR A 213 45.11 23.86 12.23
C TYR A 213 43.83 23.08 12.52
N GLY A 214 42.75 23.74 12.94
CA GLY A 214 41.47 23.12 13.26
C GLY A 214 41.44 22.40 14.62
N LYS A 215 42.33 22.77 15.55
CA LYS A 215 42.36 22.23 16.92
C LYS A 215 41.64 23.15 17.89
N LEU A 216 40.80 22.56 18.73
CA LEU A 216 40.17 23.22 19.86
C LEU A 216 40.99 22.98 21.13
N ASN A 217 41.28 24.06 21.85
CA ASN A 217 41.74 24.03 23.24
C ASN A 217 40.93 25.03 24.05
N TYR A 218 39.91 24.55 24.75
CA TYR A 218 38.93 25.39 25.44
C TYR A 218 38.68 24.90 26.87
N THR A 219 38.94 25.75 27.87
CA THR A 219 38.64 25.47 29.27
C THR A 219 37.25 25.99 29.64
N ILE A 220 36.40 25.12 30.21
CA ILE A 220 35.05 25.47 30.64
C ILE A 220 35.13 26.24 31.96
N ASN A 221 34.88 27.55 31.92
CA ASN A 221 34.93 28.41 33.11
C ASN A 221 33.54 28.63 33.73
N GLN A 222 32.49 28.19 33.05
CA GLN A 222 31.11 28.26 33.52
C GLN A 222 30.82 27.12 34.48
N GLU A 223 30.08 27.39 35.56
CA GLU A 223 29.61 26.36 36.49
C GLU A 223 28.57 25.44 35.82
N GLY A 224 28.54 24.17 36.23
CA GLY A 224 27.56 23.19 35.76
C GLY A 224 28.16 22.02 34.98
N SER A 225 27.27 21.27 34.33
CA SER A 225 27.57 20.16 33.43
C SER A 225 27.25 20.58 32.00
N PHE A 226 28.08 20.13 31.06
CA PHE A 226 27.99 20.52 29.66
C PHE A 226 28.12 19.31 28.75
N TYR A 227 27.52 19.42 27.57
CA TYR A 227 27.77 18.57 26.43
C TYR A 227 28.54 19.37 25.38
N LEU A 228 29.67 18.84 24.93
CA LEU A 228 30.25 19.21 23.64
C LEU A 228 29.44 18.53 22.54
N SER A 229 28.52 19.26 21.92
CA SER A 229 27.76 18.79 20.75
C SER A 229 28.56 19.05 19.49
N TYR A 230 28.59 18.08 18.58
CA TYR A 230 29.20 18.27 17.26
C TYR A 230 28.45 17.51 16.18
N GLU A 231 28.38 18.16 15.01
CA GLU A 231 27.67 17.65 13.85
C GLU A 231 28.66 17.40 12.71
N LEU A 232 28.59 16.18 12.15
CA LEU A 232 29.38 15.76 11.01
C LEU A 232 28.47 15.60 9.79
N ARG A 233 28.85 16.22 8.67
CA ARG A 233 28.25 15.91 7.36
C ARG A 233 28.87 14.63 6.83
N GLN A 234 28.02 13.67 6.48
CA GLN A 234 28.36 12.50 5.69
C GLN A 234 27.97 12.73 4.24
N GLN A 235 28.94 12.59 3.33
CA GLN A 235 28.76 12.58 1.88
C GLN A 235 28.93 11.15 1.37
N ASN A 236 28.15 10.76 0.35
CA ASN A 236 28.27 9.45 -0.30
C ASN A 236 28.13 8.32 0.73
N PHE A 237 27.11 8.42 1.59
CA PHE A 237 26.98 7.53 2.74
C PHE A 237 26.22 6.23 2.42
N ARG A 238 25.63 6.10 1.23
CA ARG A 238 24.83 4.93 0.84
C ARG A 238 25.05 4.55 -0.62
N ASP A 239 25.14 3.25 -0.86
CA ASP A 239 25.06 2.65 -2.19
C ASP A 239 23.65 2.11 -2.46
N VAL A 240 23.26 2.06 -3.74
CA VAL A 240 22.01 1.49 -4.22
C VAL A 240 21.87 0.06 -3.72
N THR A 241 20.77 -0.22 -3.02
CA THR A 241 20.49 -1.58 -2.55
C THR A 241 20.09 -2.42 -3.75
N LEU A 242 20.86 -3.50 -3.95
CA LEU A 242 20.58 -4.48 -5.00
C LEU A 242 20.59 -3.91 -6.42
N GLY A 243 21.38 -2.86 -6.68
CA GLY A 243 21.58 -2.33 -8.02
C GLY A 243 22.23 -3.36 -8.96
N ALA A 244 21.72 -3.47 -10.19
CA ALA A 244 22.33 -4.22 -11.27
C ALA A 244 23.57 -3.46 -11.82
N PRO A 245 24.47 -4.13 -12.57
CA PRO A 245 25.68 -3.48 -13.11
C PRO A 245 25.38 -2.15 -13.83
N GLY A 246 26.17 -1.11 -13.54
CA GLY A 246 25.96 0.26 -14.03
C GLY A 246 25.15 1.14 -13.07
N GLY A 247 24.16 0.56 -12.38
CA GLY A 247 23.40 1.23 -11.32
C GLY A 247 23.81 0.79 -9.90
N ALA A 248 24.79 -0.11 -9.76
CA ALA A 248 25.29 -0.61 -8.47
C ALA A 248 26.29 0.35 -7.81
N GLY A 249 25.92 1.63 -7.67
CA GLY A 249 26.80 2.69 -7.19
C GLY A 249 26.24 3.51 -6.03
N PRO A 250 26.77 4.72 -5.77
CA PRO A 250 26.27 5.58 -4.71
C PRO A 250 24.86 6.10 -5.04
N VAL A 251 24.12 6.49 -4.00
CA VAL A 251 22.77 7.08 -4.14
C VAL A 251 22.88 8.57 -4.48
N MET A 252 22.05 9.04 -5.41
CA MET A 252 22.04 10.45 -5.83
C MET A 252 21.48 11.39 -4.75
N ASP A 253 21.83 12.67 -4.83
CA ASP A 253 21.20 13.69 -4.00
C ASP A 253 19.78 14.01 -4.51
N HIS A 254 18.77 13.55 -3.77
CA HIS A 254 17.36 13.75 -4.11
C HIS A 254 16.89 15.17 -3.79
N TYR A 255 17.65 15.96 -3.03
CA TYR A 255 17.30 17.35 -2.73
C TYR A 255 17.76 18.32 -3.81
N LYS A 256 18.45 17.86 -4.87
CA LYS A 256 18.92 18.69 -5.99
C LYS A 256 18.15 18.37 -7.27
N LYS A 257 17.45 19.38 -7.80
CA LYS A 257 16.58 19.23 -8.99
C LYS A 257 17.40 18.83 -10.23
N GLU A 258 18.54 19.47 -10.43
CA GLU A 258 19.45 19.23 -11.54
C GLU A 258 20.01 17.80 -11.54
N ILE A 259 20.26 17.23 -10.36
CA ILE A 259 20.75 15.86 -10.22
C ILE A 259 19.64 14.86 -10.55
N THR A 260 18.43 15.09 -10.02
CA THR A 260 17.25 14.27 -10.36
C THR A 260 16.99 14.28 -11.86
N LEU A 261 16.97 15.47 -12.49
CA LEU A 261 16.73 15.59 -13.92
C LEU A 261 17.84 14.93 -14.75
N ALA A 262 19.10 15.09 -14.36
CA ALA A 262 20.22 14.44 -15.04
C ALA A 262 20.10 12.92 -14.95
N TYR A 263 19.74 12.37 -13.78
CA TYR A 263 19.51 10.95 -13.59
C TYR A 263 18.41 10.42 -14.52
N LEU A 264 17.22 11.04 -14.48
CA LEU A 264 16.06 10.63 -15.28
C LEU A 264 16.30 10.77 -16.79
N SER A 265 17.01 11.82 -17.21
CA SER A 265 17.34 12.07 -18.62
C SER A 265 18.11 10.93 -19.29
N ARG A 266 18.74 10.03 -18.52
CA ARG A 266 19.32 8.80 -19.08
C ARG A 266 18.27 7.98 -19.82
N LEU A 267 17.03 7.89 -19.31
CA LEU A 267 15.94 7.10 -19.91
C LEU A 267 15.60 7.54 -21.34
N LYS A 268 15.89 8.80 -21.71
CA LYS A 268 15.71 9.30 -23.08
C LYS A 268 16.54 8.53 -24.11
N LYS A 269 17.65 7.89 -23.68
CA LYS A 269 18.46 7.00 -24.53
C LYS A 269 17.65 5.86 -25.13
N ILE A 270 16.59 5.40 -24.47
CA ILE A 270 15.70 4.37 -25.03
C ILE A 270 15.06 4.86 -26.33
N SER A 271 14.56 6.10 -26.33
CA SER A 271 13.99 6.71 -27.54
C SER A 271 15.03 7.12 -28.56
N GLU A 272 16.16 7.69 -28.13
CA GLU A 272 17.26 8.08 -29.01
C GLU A 272 17.80 6.88 -29.79
N ARG A 273 17.99 5.73 -29.12
CA ARG A 273 18.50 4.51 -29.73
C ARG A 273 17.47 3.82 -30.62
N SER A 274 16.22 3.71 -30.16
CA SER A 274 15.19 2.96 -30.88
C SER A 274 14.53 3.75 -32.02
N GLY A 275 14.61 5.08 -31.98
CA GLY A 275 13.81 5.97 -32.83
C GLY A 275 12.33 6.01 -32.46
N ILE A 276 11.94 5.44 -31.31
CA ILE A 276 10.53 5.34 -30.86
C ILE A 276 10.34 6.18 -29.59
N PRO A 277 9.36 7.11 -29.55
CA PRO A 277 9.04 7.87 -28.34
C PRO A 277 8.73 6.98 -27.13
N LEU A 278 9.14 7.40 -25.92
CA LEU A 278 8.99 6.61 -24.69
C LEU A 278 7.55 6.13 -24.48
N ASN A 279 6.58 7.02 -24.65
CA ASN A 279 5.15 6.74 -24.48
C ASN A 279 4.55 5.72 -25.47
N GLN A 280 5.27 5.36 -26.54
CA GLN A 280 4.87 4.28 -27.45
C GLN A 280 5.41 2.92 -27.04
N LEU A 281 6.35 2.88 -26.09
CA LEU A 281 6.97 1.66 -25.55
C LEU A 281 6.55 1.39 -24.11
N ILE A 282 6.43 2.44 -23.30
CA ILE A 282 6.24 2.39 -21.85
C ILE A 282 5.04 3.27 -21.50
N ARG A 283 4.12 2.76 -20.67
CA ARG A 283 3.00 3.54 -20.14
C ARG A 283 3.43 4.40 -18.96
N ALA A 284 4.07 3.81 -17.95
CA ALA A 284 4.48 4.50 -16.74
C ALA A 284 5.94 4.25 -16.36
N ILE A 285 6.59 5.26 -15.78
CA ILE A 285 7.86 5.12 -15.09
C ILE A 285 7.57 5.01 -13.59
N PHE A 286 8.14 3.99 -12.96
CA PHE A 286 7.94 3.66 -11.56
C PHE A 286 9.11 4.13 -10.67
N CYS A 287 8.78 4.62 -9.49
CA CYS A 287 9.69 4.81 -8.37
C CYS A 287 9.20 4.06 -7.12
N ASP A 288 10.06 3.16 -6.65
CA ASP A 288 9.87 2.34 -5.45
C ASP A 288 9.89 3.21 -4.17
N SER A 289 9.55 2.60 -3.04
CA SER A 289 9.50 3.27 -1.74
C SER A 289 10.78 4.04 -1.39
N ILE A 290 10.60 5.20 -0.77
CA ILE A 290 11.67 6.18 -0.50
C ILE A 290 12.59 5.74 0.65
N GLU A 291 13.66 5.00 0.31
CA GLU A 291 14.65 4.54 1.29
C GLU A 291 15.94 5.39 1.34
N VAL A 292 15.81 6.73 1.34
CA VAL A 292 16.98 7.66 1.34
C VAL A 292 17.84 7.61 2.61
N SER A 293 17.53 6.73 3.56
CA SER A 293 18.45 6.28 4.63
C SER A 293 19.00 7.37 5.53
N GLY A 294 18.15 8.37 5.80
CA GLY A 294 18.51 9.51 6.62
C GLY A 294 19.21 10.62 5.91
N ALA A 295 19.13 10.67 4.58
CA ALA A 295 19.43 11.91 3.87
C ALA A 295 18.54 13.02 4.45
N ASN A 296 19.17 13.97 5.12
CA ASN A 296 18.50 15.05 5.84
C ASN A 296 19.18 16.40 5.59
N TRP A 297 20.04 16.49 4.56
CA TRP A 297 20.82 17.68 4.27
C TRP A 297 21.16 17.73 2.79
N THR A 298 21.41 18.93 2.28
CA THR A 298 22.09 19.20 1.02
C THR A 298 22.81 20.54 1.13
N ASP A 299 23.79 20.79 0.25
CA ASP A 299 24.50 22.07 0.27
C ASP A 299 23.51 23.23 0.05
N ASN A 300 23.72 24.34 0.77
CA ASN A 300 22.85 25.54 0.80
C ASN A 300 21.50 25.38 1.51
N PHE A 301 21.23 24.25 2.18
CA PHE A 301 19.97 24.07 2.91
C PHE A 301 19.75 25.14 3.99
N GLU A 302 20.79 25.64 4.67
CA GLU A 302 20.64 26.74 5.64
C GLU A 302 20.14 28.05 5.02
N THR A 303 20.47 28.30 3.75
CA THR A 303 20.01 29.50 3.02
C THR A 303 18.53 29.34 2.68
N VAL A 304 18.14 28.17 2.16
CA VAL A 304 16.73 27.86 1.88
C VAL A 304 15.89 27.96 3.16
N PHE A 305 16.43 27.50 4.30
CA PHE A 305 15.77 27.62 5.60
C PHE A 305 15.55 29.07 6.02
N PHE A 306 16.60 29.90 5.95
CA PHE A 306 16.53 31.32 6.28
C PHE A 306 15.53 32.06 5.39
N ASP A 307 15.58 31.82 4.08
CA ASP A 307 14.69 32.46 3.11
C ASP A 307 13.21 32.07 3.33
N THR A 308 12.96 30.87 3.85
CA THR A 308 11.59 30.37 4.09
C THR A 308 11.01 30.90 5.40
N TYR A 309 11.78 30.84 6.50
CA TYR A 309 11.24 31.12 7.84
C TYR A 309 11.68 32.45 8.47
N GLY A 310 12.66 33.13 7.86
CA GLY A 310 13.15 34.43 8.31
C GLY A 310 14.10 34.40 9.51
N TYR A 311 14.54 33.22 9.95
CA TYR A 311 15.54 33.05 11.02
C TYR A 311 16.58 31.98 10.66
N LYS A 312 17.76 32.07 11.29
CA LYS A 312 18.89 31.19 10.97
C LYS A 312 18.85 29.90 11.79
N LEU A 313 19.32 28.81 11.20
CA LEU A 313 19.48 27.51 11.87
C LEU A 313 20.76 27.42 12.72
N ASP A 314 21.65 28.40 12.63
CA ASP A 314 23.00 28.40 13.21
C ASP A 314 23.07 27.94 14.67
N LYS A 315 22.34 28.59 15.56
CA LYS A 315 22.29 28.24 16.99
C LYS A 315 21.40 27.04 17.31
N TRP A 316 20.66 26.55 16.32
CA TRP A 316 19.74 25.41 16.46
C TRP A 316 20.37 24.09 16.01
N MET A 317 21.52 24.13 15.32
CA MET A 317 22.22 22.95 14.80
C MET A 317 22.40 21.81 15.82
N PRO A 318 22.72 22.04 17.12
CA PRO A 318 22.84 20.95 18.09
C PRO A 318 21.55 20.15 18.32
N PHE A 319 20.39 20.72 17.99
CA PHE A 319 19.10 20.24 18.51
C PHE A 319 18.16 19.67 17.44
N VAL A 320 18.40 19.96 16.16
CA VAL A 320 17.47 19.65 15.05
C VAL A 320 17.77 18.32 14.34
N PHE A 321 18.94 17.74 14.57
CA PHE A 321 19.33 16.45 13.99
C PHE A 321 19.11 15.28 14.96
N TYR A 322 18.94 14.09 14.39
CA TYR A 322 18.78 12.86 15.15
C TYR A 322 19.44 11.70 14.39
N SER A 323 19.59 10.56 15.05
CA SER A 323 20.31 9.42 14.43
C SER A 323 19.62 8.90 13.17
N ALA A 324 20.38 8.33 12.24
CA ALA A 324 19.91 7.88 10.93
C ALA A 324 18.81 6.79 10.92
N LYS A 325 18.41 6.26 12.08
CA LYS A 325 17.25 5.36 12.26
C LYS A 325 16.42 5.67 13.52
N GLY A 326 16.74 6.76 14.20
CA GLY A 326 16.08 7.16 15.43
C GLY A 326 15.06 8.26 15.18
N ASN A 327 14.68 8.89 16.28
CA ASN A 327 13.85 10.07 16.37
C ASN A 327 14.39 10.90 17.54
N TYR A 328 13.84 12.09 17.76
CA TYR A 328 14.23 12.93 18.91
C TYR A 328 13.90 12.29 20.26
N ALA A 329 12.85 11.45 20.34
CA ALA A 329 12.40 10.85 21.61
C ALA A 329 13.33 9.79 22.20
N ASN A 330 14.29 9.27 21.41
CA ASN A 330 15.28 8.31 21.91
C ASN A 330 16.54 8.99 22.48
N ASP A 331 16.62 10.32 22.44
CA ASP A 331 17.76 11.07 22.95
C ASP A 331 17.45 11.70 24.30
N SER A 332 18.28 11.41 25.31
CA SER A 332 18.20 12.04 26.63
C SER A 332 18.78 13.45 26.66
N TYR A 333 19.32 13.95 25.53
CA TYR A 333 20.00 15.24 25.44
C TYR A 333 19.18 16.42 25.94
N SER A 334 17.87 16.39 25.73
CA SER A 334 16.97 17.46 26.10
C SER A 334 16.21 17.21 27.41
N GLU A 335 16.54 16.18 28.21
CA GLU A 335 15.81 15.86 29.44
C GLU A 335 15.82 17.03 30.45
N GLY A 336 16.99 17.64 30.65
CA GLY A 336 17.20 18.76 31.58
C GLY A 336 16.77 20.13 31.06
N PHE A 337 16.35 20.24 29.80
CA PHE A 337 16.00 21.54 29.20
C PHE A 337 14.72 22.10 29.80
N SER A 338 14.62 23.44 29.82
CA SER A 338 13.40 24.12 30.26
C SER A 338 12.20 23.75 29.37
N GLU A 339 11.00 23.69 29.95
CA GLU A 339 9.78 23.36 29.18
C GLU A 339 9.47 24.40 28.10
N ALA A 340 9.81 25.68 28.35
CA ALA A 340 9.70 26.73 27.35
C ALA A 340 10.61 26.46 26.14
N PHE A 341 11.87 26.06 26.39
CA PHE A 341 12.80 25.75 25.31
C PHE A 341 12.40 24.48 24.55
N LYS A 342 11.84 23.48 25.22
CA LYS A 342 11.29 22.29 24.55
C LYS A 342 10.14 22.64 23.60
N ASP A 343 9.25 23.57 23.97
CA ASP A 343 8.17 24.05 23.09
C ASP A 343 8.73 24.80 21.87
N GLU A 344 9.70 25.70 22.07
CA GLU A 344 10.38 26.38 20.95
C GLU A 344 11.09 25.38 20.03
N LEU A 345 11.83 24.44 20.60
CA LEU A 345 12.58 23.44 19.87
C LEU A 345 11.67 22.53 19.05
N LYS A 346 10.51 22.13 19.58
CA LYS A 346 9.50 21.37 18.84
C LYS A 346 9.11 22.09 17.55
N ARG A 347 8.92 23.41 17.60
CA ARG A 347 8.52 24.24 16.45
C ARG A 347 9.64 24.40 15.44
N VAL A 348 10.87 24.65 15.91
CA VAL A 348 12.04 24.71 15.03
C VAL A 348 12.29 23.37 14.33
N ARG A 349 12.10 22.25 15.04
CA ARG A 349 12.16 20.90 14.46
C ARG A 349 11.04 20.68 13.44
N TYR A 350 9.83 21.15 13.73
CA TYR A 350 8.72 21.10 12.78
C TYR A 350 9.04 21.89 11.50
N ASP A 351 9.54 23.12 11.63
CA ASP A 351 9.95 23.97 10.50
C ASP A 351 11.05 23.28 9.67
N TYR A 352 12.08 22.74 10.35
CA TYR A 352 13.16 22.00 9.68
C TYR A 352 12.65 20.78 8.91
N ASN A 353 11.87 19.93 9.55
CA ASN A 353 11.38 18.68 8.95
C ASN A 353 10.38 18.96 7.83
N THR A 354 9.52 19.98 7.97
CA THR A 354 8.58 20.39 6.94
C THR A 354 9.32 20.89 5.69
N LEU A 355 10.26 21.81 5.86
CA LEU A 355 11.04 22.31 4.73
C LEU A 355 11.88 21.22 4.06
N LEU A 356 12.44 20.29 4.84
CA LEU A 356 13.17 19.15 4.30
C LEU A 356 12.27 18.32 3.36
N VAL A 357 11.05 18.02 3.80
CA VAL A 357 10.05 17.33 2.98
C VAL A 357 9.68 18.15 1.75
N GLU A 358 9.42 19.44 1.88
CA GLU A 358 9.05 20.31 0.75
C GLU A 358 10.15 20.39 -0.32
N VAL A 359 11.41 20.53 0.10
CA VAL A 359 12.56 20.52 -0.82
C VAL A 359 12.68 19.17 -1.51
N PHE A 360 12.49 18.06 -0.80
CA PHE A 360 12.46 16.72 -1.40
C PHE A 360 11.33 16.59 -2.44
N LEU A 361 10.10 16.93 -2.06
CA LEU A 361 8.94 16.80 -2.94
C LEU A 361 9.10 17.68 -4.18
N LYS A 362 9.59 18.91 -4.04
CA LYS A 362 9.84 19.82 -5.15
C LYS A 362 10.95 19.33 -6.08
N ASN A 363 12.10 18.97 -5.51
CA ASN A 363 13.30 18.73 -6.31
C ASN A 363 13.41 17.29 -6.81
N PHE A 364 12.79 16.32 -6.14
CA PHE A 364 12.71 14.94 -6.59
C PHE A 364 11.34 14.61 -7.17
N THR A 365 10.28 14.57 -6.36
CA THR A 365 8.99 13.98 -6.77
C THR A 365 8.29 14.78 -7.87
N GLN A 366 8.25 16.11 -7.76
CA GLN A 366 7.68 16.99 -8.79
C GLN A 366 8.55 16.99 -10.05
N THR A 367 9.89 17.11 -9.92
CA THR A 367 10.80 16.97 -11.07
C THR A 367 10.63 15.63 -11.80
N TYR A 368 10.37 14.55 -11.05
CA TYR A 368 10.09 13.24 -11.61
C TYR A 368 8.76 13.22 -12.38
N LYS A 369 7.70 13.80 -11.82
CA LYS A 369 6.41 13.98 -12.48
C LYS A 369 6.54 14.82 -13.75
N ASP A 370 7.21 15.97 -13.68
CA ASP A 370 7.47 16.86 -14.82
C ASP A 370 8.22 16.11 -15.93
N PHE A 371 9.25 15.33 -15.60
CA PHE A 371 9.96 14.50 -16.57
C PHE A 371 9.03 13.48 -17.24
N CYS A 372 8.13 12.84 -16.49
CA CYS A 372 7.17 11.88 -17.05
C CYS A 372 6.23 12.59 -18.04
N GLU A 373 5.67 13.74 -17.66
CA GLU A 373 4.79 14.54 -18.52
C GLU A 373 5.47 15.01 -19.80
N GLU A 374 6.70 15.53 -19.70
CA GLU A 374 7.51 15.96 -20.85
C GLU A 374 7.74 14.84 -21.88
N ASN A 375 7.73 13.58 -21.44
CA ASN A 375 7.96 12.41 -22.29
C ASN A 375 6.67 11.62 -22.59
N GLY A 376 5.51 12.15 -22.20
CA GLY A 376 4.19 11.55 -22.46
C GLY A 376 3.92 10.23 -21.73
N VAL A 377 4.66 9.95 -20.65
CA VAL A 377 4.51 8.73 -19.81
C VAL A 377 3.90 9.10 -18.46
N LEU A 378 3.25 8.14 -17.81
CA LEU A 378 2.66 8.34 -16.49
C LEU A 378 3.74 8.23 -15.39
N CYS A 379 3.59 9.04 -14.34
CA CYS A 379 4.39 8.94 -13.13
C CYS A 379 3.72 7.97 -12.14
N ARG A 380 4.42 6.90 -11.76
CA ARG A 380 3.99 5.96 -10.71
C ARG A 380 4.97 5.94 -9.54
N TYR A 381 4.47 6.02 -8.31
CA TYR A 381 5.33 6.34 -7.16
C TYR A 381 4.79 5.83 -5.82
N GLN A 382 5.68 5.22 -5.02
CA GLN A 382 5.42 4.90 -3.61
C GLN A 382 5.95 6.01 -2.69
N ALA A 383 5.05 6.82 -2.11
CA ALA A 383 5.42 8.02 -1.34
C ALA A 383 5.89 7.78 0.10
N TYR A 384 5.87 6.55 0.58
CA TYR A 384 6.40 6.17 1.89
C TYR A 384 7.76 5.48 1.74
N GLY A 385 8.47 5.29 2.85
CA GLY A 385 9.71 4.52 2.86
C GLY A 385 10.28 4.31 4.25
N THR A 386 11.46 3.69 4.33
CA THR A 386 12.13 3.39 5.60
C THR A 386 13.57 3.91 5.60
N PRO A 387 14.07 4.46 6.71
CA PRO A 387 13.41 4.65 8.02
C PRO A 387 12.58 5.94 8.16
N PHE A 388 12.55 6.78 7.13
CA PHE A 388 11.91 8.11 7.17
C PHE A 388 10.82 8.27 6.10
N LEU A 389 9.87 9.16 6.38
CA LEU A 389 8.76 9.49 5.49
C LEU A 389 8.99 10.85 4.83
N MET A 390 8.77 10.92 3.52
CA MET A 390 8.94 12.15 2.74
C MET A 390 7.58 12.63 2.21
N GLY A 391 6.78 13.21 3.10
CA GLY A 391 5.52 13.90 2.77
C GLY A 391 4.25 13.06 2.88
N MET A 392 4.32 11.72 2.78
CA MET A 392 3.15 10.83 2.87
C MET A 392 2.02 11.25 1.91
N LEU A 393 0.96 11.90 2.43
CA LEU A 393 -0.20 12.31 1.62
C LEU A 393 0.18 13.33 0.54
N ASP A 394 0.96 14.37 0.88
CA ASP A 394 1.38 15.37 -0.10
C ASP A 394 2.21 14.72 -1.22
N GLY A 395 3.05 13.74 -0.86
CA GLY A 395 3.80 12.94 -1.83
C GLY A 395 2.92 12.07 -2.72
N TYR A 396 1.83 11.50 -2.18
CA TYR A 396 0.87 10.72 -2.95
C TYR A 396 -0.06 11.55 -3.85
N MET A 397 -0.18 12.86 -3.59
CA MET A 397 -0.95 13.75 -4.46
C MET A 397 -0.19 14.16 -5.74
N ILE A 398 1.11 13.88 -5.85
CA ILE A 398 1.93 14.24 -7.03
C ILE A 398 1.82 13.23 -8.21
N PRO A 399 2.02 11.91 -8.05
CA PRO A 399 2.13 10.97 -9.19
C PRO A 399 0.79 10.72 -9.89
N ASP A 400 0.79 10.42 -11.19
CA ASP A 400 -0.43 10.01 -11.93
C ASP A 400 -1.06 8.74 -11.37
N ILE A 401 -0.21 7.84 -10.87
CA ILE A 401 -0.60 6.57 -10.24
C ILE A 401 0.10 6.50 -8.87
N PRO A 402 -0.58 6.91 -7.78
CA PRO A 402 -0.11 6.64 -6.43
C PRO A 402 -0.03 5.13 -6.19
N GLU A 403 1.09 4.65 -5.63
CA GLU A 403 1.29 3.22 -5.37
C GLU A 403 1.54 2.93 -3.89
N SER A 404 0.83 1.95 -3.33
CA SER A 404 1.08 1.42 -1.97
C SER A 404 1.92 0.13 -1.98
N ASN A 405 2.13 -0.49 -0.82
CA ASN A 405 2.53 -1.89 -0.73
C ASN A 405 1.80 -2.69 0.35
N ASN A 406 1.88 -4.00 0.22
CA ASN A 406 1.43 -4.93 1.23
C ASN A 406 2.28 -6.23 1.25
N TRP A 407 2.18 -6.99 2.34
CA TRP A 407 2.99 -8.20 2.56
C TRP A 407 2.08 -9.37 2.96
N ILE A 408 2.11 -10.48 2.22
CA ILE A 408 1.18 -11.60 2.42
C ILE A 408 1.46 -12.47 3.66
N TYR A 409 2.56 -12.26 4.39
CA TYR A 409 2.80 -12.92 5.68
C TYR A 409 3.22 -11.91 6.75
N SER A 410 2.66 -10.70 6.66
CA SER A 410 2.61 -9.79 7.79
C SER A 410 1.60 -10.27 8.85
N ALA A 411 0.81 -11.31 8.63
CA ALA A 411 0.00 -11.94 9.69
C ALA A 411 0.15 -13.46 9.65
N GLU A 412 -0.29 -14.13 10.72
CA GLU A 412 -0.52 -15.58 10.70
C GLU A 412 -1.81 -15.85 9.91
N MET A 413 -1.66 -16.27 8.65
CA MET A 413 -2.77 -16.42 7.70
C MET A 413 -3.68 -17.63 7.97
N LYS A 414 -3.52 -18.33 9.10
CA LYS A 414 -4.39 -19.44 9.51
C LYS A 414 -5.36 -19.08 10.64
N ASP A 415 -5.21 -17.89 11.24
CA ASP A 415 -6.09 -17.44 12.32
C ASP A 415 -7.48 -17.11 11.79
N SER A 416 -8.50 -17.30 12.63
CA SER A 416 -9.91 -17.07 12.28
C SER A 416 -10.17 -15.65 11.79
N ILE A 417 -9.46 -14.67 12.34
CA ILE A 417 -9.46 -13.27 11.94
C ILE A 417 -8.05 -12.84 11.56
N TRP A 418 -7.95 -12.18 10.42
CA TRP A 418 -6.69 -11.68 9.91
C TRP A 418 -6.19 -10.43 10.67
N GLN A 419 -5.03 -10.55 11.34
CA GLN A 419 -4.40 -9.43 12.05
C GLN A 419 -3.06 -9.01 11.46
N TRP A 420 -3.05 -7.90 10.73
CA TRP A 420 -1.86 -7.30 10.12
C TRP A 420 -0.75 -6.93 11.11
N ASN A 421 0.49 -7.33 10.82
CA ASN A 421 1.68 -6.83 11.51
C ASN A 421 1.94 -5.38 11.14
N GLN A 422 1.96 -4.55 12.17
CA GLN A 422 2.06 -3.11 12.07
C GLN A 422 3.43 -2.66 11.53
N ASN A 423 4.48 -3.50 11.62
CA ASN A 423 5.83 -3.15 11.18
C ASN A 423 6.00 -3.18 9.64
N HIS A 424 5.27 -4.03 8.89
CA HIS A 424 5.45 -4.21 7.44
C HIS A 424 4.11 -4.53 6.75
N GLY A 425 3.83 -3.88 5.61
CA GLY A 425 2.64 -4.18 4.79
C GLY A 425 1.31 -3.88 5.49
N TYR A 426 1.27 -2.79 6.25
CA TYR A 426 0.09 -2.37 6.98
C TYR A 426 -0.85 -1.53 6.10
N MET A 427 -2.14 -1.86 6.10
CA MET A 427 -3.16 -1.26 5.23
C MET A 427 -3.33 0.26 5.36
N THR A 428 -2.77 0.91 6.39
CA THR A 428 -2.75 2.38 6.46
C THR A 428 -2.04 3.02 5.27
N TRP A 429 -1.02 2.35 4.69
CA TRP A 429 -0.34 2.86 3.49
C TRP A 429 -1.29 2.95 2.29
N ASN A 430 -2.18 1.96 2.15
CA ASN A 430 -3.21 1.96 1.12
C ASN A 430 -4.17 3.12 1.32
N MET A 431 -4.60 3.39 2.55
CA MET A 431 -5.51 4.49 2.84
C MET A 431 -4.93 5.85 2.40
N TYR A 432 -3.63 6.09 2.61
CA TYR A 432 -2.97 7.32 2.15
C TYR A 432 -2.75 7.36 0.63
N ALA A 433 -2.40 6.24 -0.01
CA ALA A 433 -2.27 6.16 -1.47
C ALA A 433 -3.61 6.44 -2.16
N SER A 434 -4.68 5.78 -1.70
CA SER A 434 -6.04 5.96 -2.19
C SER A 434 -6.54 7.40 -1.96
N ALA A 435 -6.26 7.98 -0.79
CA ALA A 435 -6.58 9.39 -0.53
C ALA A 435 -5.89 10.32 -1.54
N GLY A 436 -4.61 10.09 -1.85
CA GLY A 436 -3.89 10.84 -2.88
C GLY A 436 -4.58 10.78 -4.25
N THR A 437 -5.06 9.59 -4.66
CA THR A 437 -5.83 9.40 -5.90
C THR A 437 -7.15 10.16 -5.86
N HIS A 438 -7.96 9.94 -4.82
CA HIS A 438 -9.31 10.50 -4.70
C HIS A 438 -9.31 12.03 -4.64
N LEU A 439 -8.43 12.61 -3.81
CA LEU A 439 -8.31 14.05 -3.61
C LEU A 439 -7.87 14.78 -4.89
N THR A 440 -7.15 14.09 -5.78
CA THR A 440 -6.63 14.67 -7.03
C THR A 440 -7.41 14.23 -8.27
N GLY A 441 -8.50 13.48 -8.11
CA GLY A 441 -9.35 13.03 -9.21
C GLY A 441 -8.66 12.05 -10.17
N LYS A 442 -7.63 11.35 -9.71
CA LYS A 442 -6.93 10.33 -10.49
C LYS A 442 -7.76 9.05 -10.56
N LYS A 443 -7.46 8.22 -11.57
CA LYS A 443 -8.23 7.01 -11.87
C LYS A 443 -7.69 5.76 -11.18
N ILE A 444 -6.35 5.62 -11.14
CA ILE A 444 -5.68 4.39 -10.76
C ILE A 444 -4.88 4.63 -9.48
N THR A 445 -5.14 3.80 -8.47
CA THR A 445 -4.29 3.63 -7.29
C THR A 445 -3.72 2.21 -7.34
N SER A 446 -2.41 2.07 -7.53
CA SER A 446 -1.79 0.75 -7.57
C SER A 446 -1.28 0.30 -6.20
N CYS A 447 -0.94 -0.98 -6.09
CA CYS A 447 -0.27 -1.52 -4.93
C CYS A 447 0.75 -2.57 -5.36
N GLU A 448 1.95 -2.53 -4.81
CA GLU A 448 2.85 -3.68 -4.80
C GLU A 448 2.24 -4.75 -3.89
N THR A 449 1.73 -5.81 -4.50
CA THR A 449 0.93 -6.81 -3.81
C THR A 449 1.67 -8.13 -3.58
N MET A 450 1.37 -8.76 -2.44
CA MET A 450 1.86 -10.09 -2.03
C MET A 450 3.37 -10.23 -1.83
N THR A 451 4.05 -9.16 -1.41
CA THR A 451 5.48 -9.22 -1.07
C THR A 451 5.75 -10.29 -0.01
N ASN A 452 6.63 -11.24 -0.34
CA ASN A 452 6.82 -12.45 0.45
C ASN A 452 8.29 -12.89 0.52
N THR A 453 8.80 -13.04 1.75
CA THR A 453 10.16 -13.57 2.02
C THR A 453 10.18 -14.74 3.00
N ARG A 454 9.00 -15.20 3.45
CA ARG A 454 8.87 -16.19 4.54
C ARG A 454 8.13 -17.45 4.12
N GLY A 455 7.28 -17.37 3.11
CA GLY A 455 6.39 -18.45 2.71
C GLY A 455 6.32 -18.62 1.20
N VAL A 456 7.46 -18.52 0.52
CA VAL A 456 7.54 -18.48 -0.94
C VAL A 456 6.77 -19.62 -1.62
N PHE A 457 6.82 -20.85 -1.08
CA PHE A 457 6.17 -22.03 -1.64
C PHE A 457 4.86 -22.44 -0.93
N LYS A 458 4.40 -21.69 0.07
CA LYS A 458 3.17 -22.01 0.85
C LYS A 458 1.97 -21.14 0.51
N THR A 459 2.14 -20.12 -0.33
CA THR A 459 1.05 -19.21 -0.71
C THR A 459 -0.03 -19.93 -1.51
N THR A 460 -1.29 -19.75 -1.11
CA THR A 460 -2.50 -20.28 -1.76
C THR A 460 -3.25 -19.17 -2.51
N LEU A 461 -4.12 -19.53 -3.46
CA LEU A 461 -4.95 -18.53 -4.15
C LEU A 461 -5.96 -17.85 -3.22
N GLU A 462 -6.44 -18.55 -2.18
CA GLU A 462 -7.33 -17.98 -1.17
C GLU A 462 -6.67 -16.85 -0.37
N GLU A 463 -5.38 -16.99 -0.02
CA GLU A 463 -4.62 -15.98 0.70
C GLU A 463 -4.40 -14.75 -0.19
N ILE A 464 -4.20 -14.97 -1.49
CA ILE A 464 -4.08 -13.90 -2.49
C ILE A 464 -5.42 -13.15 -2.62
N LYS A 465 -6.56 -13.86 -2.72
CA LYS A 465 -7.89 -13.23 -2.77
C LYS A 465 -8.19 -12.42 -1.52
N GLN A 466 -8.04 -13.03 -0.33
CA GLN A 466 -8.30 -12.36 0.94
C GLN A 466 -7.53 -11.04 1.04
N HIS A 467 -6.30 -11.04 0.51
CA HIS A 467 -5.46 -9.86 0.47
C HIS A 467 -5.97 -8.75 -0.44
N ASP A 468 -6.38 -9.11 -1.65
CA ASP A 468 -6.90 -8.12 -2.59
C ASP A 468 -8.27 -7.59 -2.21
N ASP A 469 -9.12 -8.39 -1.59
CA ASP A 469 -10.39 -7.89 -1.04
C ASP A 469 -10.13 -6.71 -0.10
N MET A 470 -9.08 -6.80 0.73
CA MET A 470 -8.67 -5.69 1.60
C MET A 470 -8.00 -4.53 0.84
N ASN A 471 -7.30 -4.80 -0.27
CA ASN A 471 -6.82 -3.74 -1.16
C ASN A 471 -8.02 -2.94 -1.71
N PHE A 472 -9.07 -3.60 -2.19
CA PHE A 472 -10.28 -2.95 -2.67
C PHE A 472 -11.02 -2.17 -1.58
N ILE A 473 -11.18 -2.75 -0.38
CA ILE A 473 -11.77 -2.05 0.78
C ILE A 473 -11.01 -0.78 1.15
N THR A 474 -9.69 -0.77 0.98
CA THR A 474 -8.85 0.41 1.27
C THR A 474 -8.72 1.38 0.08
N GLY A 475 -9.38 1.11 -1.04
CA GLY A 475 -9.43 1.99 -2.22
C GLY A 475 -8.36 1.74 -3.30
N ILE A 476 -7.56 0.68 -3.17
CA ILE A 476 -6.66 0.24 -4.24
C ILE A 476 -7.50 -0.38 -5.37
N ASN A 477 -7.13 -0.12 -6.62
CA ASN A 477 -7.85 -0.64 -7.79
C ASN A 477 -6.92 -1.12 -8.92
N HIS A 478 -5.64 -1.44 -8.61
CA HIS A 478 -4.71 -2.07 -9.54
C HIS A 478 -3.59 -2.83 -8.80
N SER A 479 -3.53 -4.14 -8.94
CA SER A 479 -2.53 -4.99 -8.27
C SER A 479 -1.26 -5.17 -9.11
N ILE A 480 -0.08 -4.94 -8.51
CA ILE A 480 1.23 -5.22 -9.09
C ILE A 480 1.89 -6.34 -8.28
N LEU A 481 1.81 -7.58 -8.75
CA LEU A 481 2.33 -8.73 -8.00
C LEU A 481 3.84 -8.62 -7.80
N HIS A 482 4.28 -8.75 -6.55
CA HIS A 482 5.67 -8.83 -6.14
C HIS A 482 6.07 -10.30 -5.87
N GLY A 483 6.85 -10.94 -6.72
CA GLY A 483 7.15 -10.54 -8.10
C GLY A 483 7.45 -11.74 -8.98
N TYR A 484 7.32 -11.55 -10.28
CA TYR A 484 7.57 -12.59 -11.28
C TYR A 484 9.05 -12.58 -11.63
N ASN A 485 9.75 -13.69 -11.37
CA ASN A 485 11.19 -13.75 -11.55
C ASN A 485 11.53 -14.12 -12.99
N TYR A 486 12.39 -13.33 -13.66
CA TYR A 486 13.02 -13.82 -14.87
C TYR A 486 13.84 -15.06 -14.50
N SER A 487 13.54 -16.18 -15.16
CA SER A 487 14.19 -17.47 -14.96
C SER A 487 14.14 -18.26 -16.27
N PRO A 488 15.29 -18.55 -16.91
CA PRO A 488 15.32 -19.34 -18.13
C PRO A 488 14.65 -20.71 -17.97
N ALA A 489 13.91 -21.17 -18.99
CA ALA A 489 13.27 -22.49 -18.97
C ALA A 489 14.26 -23.67 -18.80
N SER A 490 15.53 -23.48 -19.16
CA SER A 490 16.60 -24.47 -18.97
C SER A 490 17.11 -24.57 -17.53
N GLU A 491 16.73 -23.64 -16.65
CA GLU A 491 17.12 -23.72 -15.24
C GLU A 491 16.30 -24.81 -14.54
N PRO A 492 16.94 -25.70 -13.78
CA PRO A 492 16.23 -26.73 -13.04
C PRO A 492 15.30 -26.10 -12.01
N PHE A 493 14.27 -26.85 -11.60
CA PHE A 493 13.39 -26.45 -10.52
C PHE A 493 14.20 -26.00 -9.28
N PRO A 494 13.84 -24.87 -8.63
CA PRO A 494 12.67 -24.01 -8.87
C PRO A 494 12.95 -22.78 -9.77
N GLY A 495 14.02 -22.81 -10.57
CA GLY A 495 14.48 -21.64 -11.31
C GLY A 495 15.00 -20.52 -10.39
N TRP A 496 15.17 -19.31 -10.95
CA TRP A 496 15.70 -18.16 -10.22
C TRP A 496 14.64 -17.51 -9.33
N ILE A 497 14.96 -17.30 -8.06
CA ILE A 497 14.09 -16.64 -7.10
C ILE A 497 14.85 -15.54 -6.36
N ARG A 498 14.39 -14.30 -6.53
CA ARG A 498 14.86 -13.14 -5.76
C ARG A 498 13.94 -12.85 -4.58
N TYR A 499 12.65 -12.82 -4.85
CA TYR A 499 11.59 -12.69 -3.87
C TYR A 499 10.44 -13.63 -4.22
N GLY A 500 9.67 -14.01 -3.20
CA GLY A 500 8.35 -14.60 -3.41
C GLY A 500 7.27 -13.52 -3.51
N ALA A 501 6.00 -13.90 -3.66
CA ALA A 501 5.53 -15.30 -3.70
C ALA A 501 6.00 -16.04 -4.96
N TYR A 502 5.94 -17.38 -4.99
CA TYR A 502 6.42 -18.17 -6.14
C TYR A 502 5.44 -18.10 -7.33
N PHE A 503 5.27 -16.91 -7.90
CA PHE A 503 4.55 -16.69 -9.15
C PHE A 503 5.41 -17.20 -10.31
N SER A 504 5.22 -18.47 -10.63
CA SER A 504 5.98 -19.22 -11.63
C SER A 504 5.08 -20.26 -12.28
N GLU A 505 5.31 -20.54 -13.57
CA GLU A 505 4.65 -21.64 -14.29
C GLU A 505 4.89 -23.02 -13.66
N GLN A 506 5.97 -23.13 -12.88
CA GLN A 506 6.30 -24.35 -12.15
C GLN A 506 5.53 -24.47 -10.83
N ASN A 507 4.71 -23.47 -10.46
CA ASN A 507 3.83 -23.55 -9.30
C ASN A 507 2.58 -24.35 -9.66
N THR A 508 2.18 -25.26 -8.77
CA THR A 508 1.09 -26.21 -9.00
C THR A 508 -0.24 -25.52 -9.29
N TRP A 509 -0.57 -24.45 -8.57
CA TRP A 509 -1.80 -23.69 -8.79
C TRP A 509 -1.71 -22.67 -9.92
N TRP A 510 -0.58 -22.54 -10.64
CA TRP A 510 -0.44 -21.61 -11.76
C TRP A 510 -1.52 -21.81 -12.83
N LYS A 511 -1.88 -23.08 -13.10
CA LYS A 511 -2.94 -23.45 -14.04
C LYS A 511 -4.34 -22.93 -13.67
N HIS A 512 -4.53 -22.50 -12.41
CA HIS A 512 -5.77 -21.94 -11.89
C HIS A 512 -5.67 -20.45 -11.57
N LEU A 513 -4.48 -19.84 -11.75
CA LEU A 513 -4.24 -18.44 -11.37
C LEU A 513 -5.15 -17.47 -12.12
N ASN A 514 -5.57 -17.82 -13.34
CA ASN A 514 -6.48 -17.01 -14.14
C ASN A 514 -7.83 -16.74 -13.44
N LEU A 515 -8.29 -17.64 -12.55
CA LEU A 515 -9.52 -17.44 -11.77
C LEU A 515 -9.41 -16.18 -10.89
N TRP A 516 -8.28 -16.02 -10.20
CA TRP A 516 -7.99 -14.81 -9.42
C TRP A 516 -7.70 -13.61 -10.31
N VAL A 517 -6.95 -13.79 -11.41
CA VAL A 517 -6.59 -12.67 -12.31
C VAL A 517 -7.84 -12.02 -12.89
N ASP A 518 -8.80 -12.80 -13.36
CA ASP A 518 -10.06 -12.28 -13.88
C ASP A 518 -10.90 -11.66 -12.75
N TYR A 519 -11.03 -12.33 -11.59
CA TYR A 519 -11.69 -11.76 -10.41
C TYR A 519 -11.17 -10.36 -10.05
N ASN A 520 -9.85 -10.23 -9.91
CA ASN A 520 -9.21 -8.95 -9.60
C ASN A 520 -9.44 -7.93 -10.71
N ALA A 521 -9.28 -8.32 -11.99
CA ALA A 521 -9.42 -7.42 -13.12
C ALA A 521 -10.83 -6.83 -13.23
N ARG A 522 -11.88 -7.62 -12.96
CA ARG A 522 -13.26 -7.16 -13.00
C ARG A 522 -13.56 -6.12 -11.91
N LEU A 523 -13.10 -6.37 -10.68
CA LEU A 523 -13.23 -5.41 -9.57
C LEU A 523 -12.41 -4.14 -9.81
N SER A 524 -11.16 -4.29 -10.23
CA SER A 524 -10.29 -3.18 -10.62
C SER A 524 -10.93 -2.32 -11.71
N SER A 525 -11.53 -2.94 -12.74
CA SER A 525 -12.24 -2.23 -13.80
C SER A 525 -13.41 -1.39 -13.26
N VAL A 526 -14.21 -1.93 -12.34
CA VAL A 526 -15.31 -1.20 -11.71
C VAL A 526 -14.80 -0.02 -10.88
N PHE A 527 -13.83 -0.24 -9.99
CA PHE A 527 -13.32 0.80 -9.09
C PHE A 527 -12.42 1.83 -9.77
N GLN A 528 -11.89 1.54 -10.95
CA GLN A 528 -11.25 2.55 -11.79
C GLN A 528 -12.27 3.40 -12.56
N ASN A 529 -13.51 2.95 -12.74
CA ASN A 529 -14.53 3.66 -13.52
C ASN A 529 -15.73 4.10 -12.64
N SER A 530 -15.51 4.26 -11.33
CA SER A 530 -16.47 4.80 -10.37
C SER A 530 -15.77 5.80 -9.42
N GLN A 531 -16.55 6.53 -8.63
CA GLN A 531 -16.08 7.53 -7.68
C GLN A 531 -16.32 7.04 -6.25
N ALA A 532 -15.29 7.04 -5.42
CA ALA A 532 -15.42 6.74 -4.00
C ALA A 532 -16.27 7.81 -3.28
N ASP A 533 -17.16 7.38 -2.38
CA ASP A 533 -17.90 8.25 -1.46
C ASP A 533 -17.44 7.99 -0.02
N LYS A 534 -16.82 8.99 0.60
CA LYS A 534 -16.22 8.90 1.93
C LYS A 534 -16.60 10.12 2.74
N SER A 535 -17.61 9.97 3.59
CA SER A 535 -18.21 11.11 4.30
C SER A 535 -17.40 11.59 5.53
N ILE A 536 -16.35 10.88 5.96
CA ILE A 536 -15.59 11.19 7.18
C ILE A 536 -14.13 11.53 6.82
N ALA A 537 -13.68 12.73 7.19
CA ALA A 537 -12.27 13.13 7.13
C ALA A 537 -11.60 12.96 8.49
N ILE A 538 -10.39 12.40 8.52
CA ILE A 538 -9.60 12.21 9.74
C ILE A 538 -8.27 12.94 9.60
N ILE A 539 -7.94 13.82 10.56
CA ILE A 539 -6.63 14.47 10.68
C ILE A 539 -5.94 13.91 11.93
N GLY A 540 -4.77 13.30 11.74
CA GLY A 540 -3.90 12.83 12.80
C GLY A 540 -2.88 13.85 13.27
N PRO A 541 -2.08 13.54 14.31
CA PRO A 541 -1.10 14.45 14.89
C PRO A 541 0.23 14.44 14.13
N THR A 542 0.21 14.26 12.79
CA THR A 542 1.43 14.16 11.97
C THR A 542 2.35 15.37 12.16
N SER A 543 1.80 16.58 12.22
CA SER A 543 2.58 17.80 12.43
C SER A 543 3.21 17.86 13.82
N ASP A 544 2.49 17.42 14.87
CA ASP A 544 3.06 17.28 16.21
C ASP A 544 4.20 16.24 16.22
N ILE A 545 3.98 15.08 15.60
CA ILE A 545 4.99 14.00 15.48
C ILE A 545 6.25 14.52 14.79
N TRP A 546 6.15 15.37 13.76
CA TRP A 546 7.33 15.90 13.08
C TRP A 546 8.16 16.85 13.94
N GLY A 547 7.53 17.61 14.85
CA GLY A 547 8.26 18.40 15.85
C GLY A 547 8.84 17.54 16.98
N ASP A 548 8.06 16.57 17.47
CA ASP A 548 8.39 15.77 18.66
C ASP A 548 9.33 14.60 18.37
N LYS A 549 9.23 14.02 17.17
CA LYS A 549 9.86 12.74 16.79
C LYS A 549 10.45 12.76 15.37
N GLY A 550 10.36 13.88 14.64
CA GLY A 550 10.90 14.00 13.30
C GLY A 550 10.18 13.12 12.28
N LEU A 551 10.87 12.83 11.18
CA LEU A 551 10.29 12.10 10.04
C LEU A 551 10.31 10.57 10.19
N ALA A 552 10.58 10.06 11.39
CA ALA A 552 10.66 8.62 11.65
C ALA A 552 9.35 7.91 11.28
N ARG A 553 9.45 6.83 10.50
CA ARG A 553 8.30 6.07 10.04
C ARG A 553 7.50 5.46 11.18
N GLU A 554 8.16 4.93 12.21
CA GLU A 554 7.51 4.16 13.27
C GLU A 554 6.48 4.98 14.06
N PRO A 555 6.84 6.15 14.64
CA PRO A 555 5.86 7.01 15.31
C PRO A 555 4.66 7.37 14.43
N PHE A 556 4.88 7.60 13.14
CA PHE A 556 3.80 7.93 12.21
C PHE A 556 2.76 6.82 12.06
N HIS A 557 3.02 5.55 12.36
CA HIS A 557 2.02 4.48 12.28
C HIS A 557 1.81 3.71 13.60
N SER A 558 2.34 4.23 14.70
CA SER A 558 2.15 3.68 16.04
C SER A 558 1.61 4.69 17.06
N GLU A 559 1.59 6.00 16.76
CA GLU A 559 1.25 7.06 17.70
C GLU A 559 0.22 8.10 17.20
N PRO A 560 -1.02 8.10 17.72
CA PRO A 560 -1.59 7.15 18.66
C PRO A 560 -2.00 5.86 17.95
N ARG A 561 -1.77 4.71 18.58
CA ARG A 561 -1.97 3.39 17.96
C ARG A 561 -3.37 3.16 17.40
N TYR A 562 -4.39 3.79 17.98
CA TYR A 562 -5.77 3.65 17.52
C TYR A 562 -6.00 4.29 16.14
N LEU A 563 -5.29 5.37 15.81
CA LEU A 563 -5.54 6.20 14.64
C LEU A 563 -5.46 5.38 13.35
N TYR A 564 -4.42 4.56 13.22
CA TYR A 564 -4.17 3.81 11.98
C TYR A 564 -5.13 2.64 11.78
N LYS A 565 -5.76 2.17 12.87
CA LYS A 565 -6.79 1.14 12.84
C LYS A 565 -8.19 1.71 12.76
N LEU A 566 -8.36 3.03 12.87
CA LEU A 566 -9.68 3.65 12.99
C LEU A 566 -10.56 3.44 11.74
N TRP A 567 -9.97 3.33 10.55
CA TRP A 567 -10.71 3.00 9.34
C TRP A 567 -11.38 1.62 9.39
N GLU A 568 -10.82 0.65 10.13
CA GLU A 568 -11.34 -0.72 10.22
C GLU A 568 -12.78 -0.75 10.78
N PRO A 569 -13.04 -0.29 12.02
CA PRO A 569 -14.40 -0.24 12.57
C PRO A 569 -15.30 0.76 11.84
N ILE A 570 -14.77 1.83 11.26
CA ILE A 570 -15.60 2.76 10.45
C ILE A 570 -16.21 2.00 9.27
N SER A 571 -15.39 1.25 8.51
CA SER A 571 -15.86 0.37 7.44
C SER A 571 -16.84 -0.68 7.95
N GLN A 572 -16.48 -1.40 9.01
CA GLN A 572 -17.31 -2.47 9.58
C GLN A 572 -18.68 -1.99 10.11
N LEU A 573 -18.79 -0.72 10.50
CA LEU A 573 -20.03 -0.10 10.98
C LEU A 573 -20.88 0.51 9.84
N GLY A 574 -20.47 0.36 8.58
CA GLY A 574 -21.22 0.84 7.42
C GLY A 574 -20.89 2.27 6.99
N TYR A 575 -19.74 2.81 7.40
CA TYR A 575 -19.25 4.14 7.03
C TYR A 575 -17.95 4.04 6.25
N SER A 576 -17.57 5.11 5.55
CA SER A 576 -16.28 5.21 4.85
C SER A 576 -15.54 6.48 5.26
N CYS A 577 -14.22 6.39 5.42
CA CYS A 577 -13.38 7.51 5.79
C CYS A 577 -12.15 7.67 4.89
N GLU A 578 -11.60 8.89 4.94
CA GLU A 578 -10.35 9.28 4.32
C GLU A 578 -9.45 9.94 5.38
N TYR A 579 -8.15 9.62 5.36
CA TYR A 579 -7.15 10.36 6.13
C TYR A 579 -6.67 11.54 5.29
N ILE A 580 -6.80 12.75 5.83
CA ILE A 580 -6.35 13.99 5.20
C ILE A 580 -5.31 14.70 6.09
N ASN A 581 -4.62 15.71 5.57
CA ASN A 581 -3.71 16.56 6.32
C ASN A 581 -4.26 18.01 6.43
N GLN A 582 -3.55 18.86 7.15
CA GLN A 582 -3.91 20.27 7.33
C GLN A 582 -3.91 21.03 5.99
N ASN A 583 -2.94 20.77 5.10
CA ASN A 583 -2.86 21.40 3.77
C ASN A 583 -4.13 21.15 2.92
N VAL A 584 -4.69 19.93 2.97
CA VAL A 584 -5.95 19.60 2.30
C VAL A 584 -7.12 20.39 2.90
N LEU A 585 -7.17 20.53 4.23
CA LEU A 585 -8.22 21.32 4.89
C LEU A 585 -8.12 22.82 4.56
N GLU A 586 -6.91 23.36 4.51
CA GLU A 586 -6.61 24.75 4.12
C GLU A 586 -7.03 25.02 2.67
N GLY A 587 -6.69 24.10 1.76
CA GLY A 587 -7.12 24.16 0.37
C GLY A 587 -8.61 23.86 0.13
N ALA A 588 -9.35 23.37 1.13
CA ALA A 588 -10.73 22.95 0.96
C ALA A 588 -11.71 24.13 0.84
N LYS A 589 -12.79 23.89 0.10
CA LYS A 589 -13.98 24.74 0.06
C LYS A 589 -14.93 24.28 1.16
N ILE A 590 -15.46 25.23 1.92
CA ILE A 590 -16.40 24.97 3.01
C ILE A 590 -17.75 25.56 2.64
N LYS A 591 -18.79 24.72 2.64
CA LYS A 591 -20.16 25.16 2.39
C LYS A 591 -21.18 24.17 2.95
N ASP A 592 -22.26 24.69 3.53
CA ASP A 592 -23.43 23.91 3.99
C ASP A 592 -23.07 22.69 4.85
N GLY A 593 -22.08 22.84 5.75
CA GLY A 593 -21.62 21.77 6.63
C GLY A 593 -20.82 20.68 5.93
N VAL A 594 -20.20 20.99 4.80
CA VAL A 594 -19.38 20.08 3.99
C VAL A 594 -17.99 20.67 3.74
N ILE A 595 -16.96 19.84 3.89
CA ILE A 595 -15.59 20.10 3.45
C ILE A 595 -15.42 19.47 2.06
N SER A 596 -15.12 20.28 1.04
CA SER A 596 -14.93 19.81 -0.33
C SER A 596 -13.50 20.06 -0.80
N TYR A 597 -12.81 19.01 -1.27
CA TYR A 597 -11.48 19.10 -1.88
C TYR A 597 -11.43 18.15 -3.09
N GLY A 598 -11.06 18.68 -4.26
CA GLY A 598 -11.13 17.91 -5.50
C GLY A 598 -12.55 17.37 -5.73
N ASN A 599 -12.67 16.06 -5.90
CA ASN A 599 -13.95 15.36 -6.06
C ASN A 599 -14.53 14.84 -4.73
N MET A 600 -13.82 15.04 -3.61
CA MET A 600 -14.19 14.49 -2.31
C MET A 600 -14.99 15.48 -1.47
N ASN A 601 -15.95 14.94 -0.71
CA ASN A 601 -16.84 15.70 0.16
C ASN A 601 -16.95 15.01 1.53
N TYR A 602 -16.69 15.76 2.60
CA TYR A 602 -16.71 15.25 3.97
C TYR A 602 -17.75 15.99 4.80
N LYS A 603 -18.57 15.23 5.53
CA LYS A 603 -19.66 15.72 6.40
C LYS A 603 -19.27 15.70 7.89
N LEU A 604 -18.17 15.02 8.23
CA LEU A 604 -17.63 14.93 9.58
C LEU A 604 -16.11 15.11 9.53
N LEU A 605 -15.57 15.90 10.45
CA LEU A 605 -14.14 16.03 10.67
C LEU A 605 -13.76 15.39 12.02
N VAL A 606 -12.80 14.47 12.01
CA VAL A 606 -12.23 13.85 13.20
C VAL A 606 -10.82 14.39 13.41
N LEU A 607 -10.61 15.06 14.53
CA LEU A 607 -9.32 15.56 15.02
C LEU A 607 -8.77 14.53 16.02
N ALA A 608 -7.81 13.72 15.59
CA ALA A 608 -7.35 12.57 16.34
C ALA A 608 -6.11 12.87 17.20
N SER A 609 -6.32 13.35 18.43
CA SER A 609 -5.28 13.60 19.43
C SER A 609 -4.15 14.56 19.01
N LEU A 610 -4.42 15.51 18.11
CA LEU A 610 -3.47 16.59 17.79
C LEU A 610 -3.52 17.72 18.83
N THR A 611 -2.35 18.26 19.17
CA THR A 611 -2.20 19.38 20.09
C THR A 611 -1.95 20.70 19.39
N SER A 612 -1.45 20.65 18.15
CA SER A 612 -1.06 21.82 17.37
C SER A 612 -1.74 21.86 16.01
N ILE A 613 -2.10 23.05 15.53
CA ILE A 613 -2.75 23.28 14.24
C ILE A 613 -2.36 24.66 13.68
N SER A 614 -2.36 24.82 12.35
CA SER A 614 -2.13 26.15 11.76
C SER A 614 -3.31 27.09 12.06
N PRO A 615 -3.08 28.42 12.14
CA PRO A 615 -4.17 29.39 12.24
C PRO A 615 -5.19 29.33 11.09
N GLU A 616 -4.73 28.98 9.88
CA GLU A 616 -5.59 28.84 8.71
C GLU A 616 -6.50 27.61 8.84
N SER A 617 -5.94 26.45 9.19
CA SER A 617 -6.68 25.24 9.49
C SER A 617 -7.69 25.46 10.62
N ALA A 618 -7.32 26.16 11.70
CA ALA A 618 -8.27 26.54 12.76
C ALA A 618 -9.44 27.39 12.22
N SER A 619 -9.14 28.33 11.33
CA SER A 619 -10.15 29.18 10.68
C SER A 619 -11.08 28.37 9.77
N LYS A 620 -10.57 27.36 9.05
CA LYS A 620 -11.37 26.44 8.23
C LYS A 620 -12.30 25.57 9.07
N ILE A 621 -11.82 25.08 10.23
CA ILE A 621 -12.67 24.36 11.18
C ILE A 621 -13.81 25.25 11.67
N LYS A 622 -13.51 26.50 12.04
CA LYS A 622 -14.53 27.48 12.43
C LYS A 622 -15.56 27.71 11.34
N ALA A 623 -15.12 27.88 10.09
CA ALA A 623 -16.03 28.02 8.95
C ALA A 623 -16.90 26.77 8.74
N PHE A 624 -16.32 25.57 8.88
CA PHE A 624 -17.03 24.31 8.71
C PHE A 624 -18.13 24.15 9.75
N VAL A 625 -17.81 24.35 11.02
CA VAL A 625 -18.78 24.30 12.12
C VAL A 625 -19.85 25.38 11.98
N ALA A 626 -19.46 26.62 11.67
CA ALA A 626 -20.41 27.71 11.46
C ALA A 626 -21.38 27.47 10.30
N SER A 627 -20.98 26.66 9.31
CA SER A 627 -21.83 26.25 8.19
C SER A 627 -22.72 25.03 8.48
N GLY A 628 -22.65 24.45 9.68
CA GLY A 628 -23.45 23.29 10.11
C GLY A 628 -22.68 21.97 10.18
N GLY A 629 -21.36 21.98 9.97
CA GLY A 629 -20.50 20.82 10.10
C GLY A 629 -20.29 20.39 11.56
N LYS A 630 -19.86 19.14 11.77
CA LYS A 630 -19.55 18.60 13.09
C LYS A 630 -18.10 18.15 13.20
N VAL A 631 -17.51 18.35 14.37
CA VAL A 631 -16.13 17.97 14.67
C VAL A 631 -16.13 17.01 15.84
N VAL A 632 -15.43 15.88 15.68
CA VAL A 632 -15.05 15.02 16.81
C VAL A 632 -13.62 15.36 17.18
N ALA A 633 -13.40 15.78 18.43
CA ALA A 633 -12.08 16.00 18.99
C ALA A 633 -11.74 14.83 19.91
N VAL A 634 -10.79 14.00 19.51
CA VAL A 634 -10.28 12.92 20.35
C VAL A 634 -9.27 13.50 21.34
N ASP A 635 -9.50 13.25 22.62
CA ASP A 635 -8.87 13.85 23.80
C ASP A 635 -9.24 15.35 24.00
N LYS A 636 -8.85 16.25 23.08
CA LYS A 636 -9.13 17.70 23.18
C LYS A 636 -8.94 18.43 21.86
N LEU A 637 -9.50 19.64 21.74
CA LEU A 637 -9.16 20.56 20.65
C LEU A 637 -7.69 21.07 20.77
N PRO A 638 -6.98 21.26 19.64
CA PRO A 638 -5.61 21.76 19.64
C PRO A 638 -5.54 23.24 20.02
N THR A 639 -4.61 23.62 20.88
CA THR A 639 -4.47 25.00 21.39
C THR A 639 -3.15 25.67 21.02
N LYS A 640 -2.30 24.96 20.27
CA LYS A 640 -0.98 25.42 19.86
C LYS A 640 -0.92 25.63 18.35
N SER A 641 -0.09 26.58 17.93
CA SER A 641 0.32 26.78 16.54
C SER A 641 1.49 25.87 16.18
N LEU A 642 1.92 25.84 14.91
CA LEU A 642 2.96 24.91 14.43
C LEU A 642 4.36 25.53 14.32
N HIS A 643 4.47 26.69 13.65
CA HIS A 643 5.75 27.32 13.31
C HIS A 643 6.41 28.02 14.50
N TYR A 644 7.73 28.25 14.43
CA TYR A 644 8.47 29.00 15.45
C TYR A 644 8.22 30.51 15.35
N SER A 645 8.23 31.06 14.14
CA SER A 645 8.02 32.50 13.94
C SER A 645 6.63 32.93 14.42
N ASN A 646 6.59 33.93 15.31
CA ASN A 646 5.38 34.52 15.90
C ASN A 646 4.47 33.52 16.66
N TYR A 647 5.03 32.43 17.18
CA TYR A 647 4.25 31.35 17.77
C TYR A 647 3.38 31.78 18.96
N GLN A 648 3.80 32.76 19.78
CA GLN A 648 2.99 33.21 20.92
C GLN A 648 1.69 33.87 20.47
N GLU A 649 1.75 34.71 19.42
CA GLU A 649 0.57 35.37 18.83
C GLU A 649 -0.35 34.33 18.19
N HIS A 650 0.24 33.39 17.43
CA HIS A 650 -0.52 32.33 16.77
C HIS A 650 -1.14 31.32 17.75
N ASP A 651 -0.47 31.00 18.86
CA ASP A 651 -1.04 30.19 19.95
C ASP A 651 -2.29 30.88 20.54
N ILE A 652 -2.21 32.19 20.81
CA ILE A 652 -3.37 32.97 21.29
C ILE A 652 -4.52 32.92 20.28
N LEU A 653 -4.21 33.07 18.99
CA LEU A 653 -5.22 33.02 17.92
C LEU A 653 -5.89 31.64 17.83
N VAL A 654 -5.11 30.56 17.76
CA VAL A 654 -5.62 29.18 17.70
C VAL A 654 -6.47 28.88 18.91
N LYS A 655 -5.96 29.16 20.11
CA LYS A 655 -6.69 28.95 21.37
C LYS A 655 -8.02 29.68 21.37
N LYS A 656 -8.02 30.97 21.01
CA LYS A 656 -9.24 31.78 20.93
C LYS A 656 -10.26 31.19 19.94
N VAL A 657 -9.81 30.73 18.77
CA VAL A 657 -10.69 30.10 17.78
C VAL A 657 -11.34 28.82 18.32
N MET A 658 -10.59 27.98 19.04
CA MET A 658 -11.14 26.76 19.63
C MET A 658 -12.09 27.03 20.80
N GLU A 659 -11.76 28.00 21.66
CA GLU A 659 -12.65 28.45 22.75
C GLU A 659 -13.95 29.07 22.20
N ASP A 660 -13.86 29.85 21.11
CA ASP A 660 -15.01 30.38 20.39
C ASP A 660 -15.91 29.25 19.85
N LEU A 661 -15.33 28.17 19.34
CA LEU A 661 -16.07 27.02 18.80
C LEU A 661 -16.87 26.32 19.89
N ILE A 662 -16.25 26.04 21.04
CA ILE A 662 -16.94 25.42 22.19
C ILE A 662 -18.05 26.34 22.71
N THR A 663 -17.79 27.65 22.80
CA THR A 663 -18.73 28.62 23.37
C THR A 663 -19.94 28.84 22.46
N ASN A 664 -19.72 29.00 21.14
CA ASN A 664 -20.77 29.39 20.21
C ASN A 664 -21.45 28.18 19.53
N TYR A 665 -20.80 27.02 19.49
CA TYR A 665 -21.29 25.83 18.79
C TYR A 665 -21.09 24.53 19.61
N PRO A 666 -21.53 24.48 20.88
CA PRO A 666 -21.25 23.34 21.77
C PRO A 666 -21.78 22.00 21.23
N GLU A 667 -22.93 21.99 20.54
CA GLU A 667 -23.54 20.78 19.97
C GLU A 667 -22.82 20.26 18.70
N ALA A 668 -21.96 21.09 18.09
CA ALA A 668 -21.19 20.72 16.91
C ALA A 668 -19.81 20.14 17.25
N ILE A 669 -19.35 20.32 18.49
CA ILE A 669 -18.06 19.85 18.98
C ILE A 669 -18.28 18.66 19.91
N ILE A 670 -17.80 17.50 19.51
CA ILE A 670 -17.91 16.26 20.29
C ILE A 670 -16.52 15.92 20.81
N GLU A 671 -16.26 16.26 22.07
CA GLU A 671 -15.05 15.85 22.77
C GLU A 671 -15.22 14.43 23.33
N ILE A 672 -14.24 13.57 23.09
CA ILE A 672 -14.24 12.18 23.55
C ILE A 672 -12.82 11.72 23.85
N ASP A 673 -12.61 11.03 24.97
CA ASP A 673 -11.32 10.41 25.26
C ASP A 673 -10.96 9.37 24.20
N LYS A 674 -9.66 9.24 23.89
CA LYS A 674 -9.16 8.14 23.05
C LYS A 674 -9.58 6.77 23.60
N PRO A 675 -9.70 5.72 22.76
CA PRO A 675 -10.04 4.39 23.24
C PRO A 675 -8.98 3.86 24.21
N GLU A 676 -9.43 3.25 25.31
CA GLU A 676 -8.54 2.67 26.34
C GLU A 676 -7.63 1.56 25.79
N SER A 677 -8.05 0.87 24.73
CA SER A 677 -7.26 -0.15 24.05
C SER A 677 -7.76 -0.42 22.63
N LEU A 678 -6.92 -1.08 21.81
CA LEU A 678 -7.34 -1.57 20.48
C LEU A 678 -8.50 -2.57 20.54
N LYS A 679 -8.69 -3.29 21.66
CA LYS A 679 -9.81 -4.24 21.80
C LYS A 679 -11.16 -3.50 21.88
N ALA A 680 -11.17 -2.34 22.54
CA ALA A 680 -12.31 -1.46 22.69
C ALA A 680 -12.57 -0.58 21.45
N LEU A 681 -11.66 -0.55 20.46
CA LEU A 681 -11.73 0.36 19.32
C LEU A 681 -13.05 0.27 18.54
N PHE A 682 -13.59 -0.93 18.36
CA PHE A 682 -14.86 -1.13 17.63
C PHE A 682 -16.05 -0.50 18.36
N SER A 683 -16.27 -0.84 19.63
CA SER A 683 -17.38 -0.29 20.43
C SER A 683 -17.20 1.21 20.71
N TRP A 684 -15.96 1.65 20.91
CA TRP A 684 -15.63 3.08 21.03
C TRP A 684 -15.99 3.85 19.75
N THR A 685 -15.64 3.32 18.57
CA THR A 685 -15.96 3.95 17.28
C THR A 685 -17.46 4.00 17.07
N GLN A 686 -18.19 2.94 17.41
CA GLN A 686 -19.65 2.91 17.33
C GLN A 686 -20.30 3.99 18.21
N ASN A 687 -19.84 4.13 19.46
CA ASN A 687 -20.32 5.18 20.36
C ASN A 687 -20.00 6.58 19.81
N MET A 688 -18.76 6.80 19.34
CA MET A 688 -18.33 8.05 18.74
C MET A 688 -19.22 8.43 17.55
N LEU A 689 -19.46 7.53 16.60
CA LEU A 689 -20.33 7.78 15.43
C LEU A 689 -21.78 8.05 15.84
N ASN A 690 -22.34 7.31 16.81
CA ASN A 690 -23.69 7.54 17.31
C ASN A 690 -23.88 8.96 17.87
N LYS A 691 -22.89 9.51 18.57
CA LYS A 691 -22.92 10.89 19.08
C LYS A 691 -22.94 11.95 17.96
N THR A 692 -22.34 11.65 16.81
CA THR A 692 -22.31 12.60 15.68
C THR A 692 -23.66 12.71 14.98
N GLY A 693 -24.46 11.65 14.98
CA GLY A 693 -25.69 11.57 14.18
C GLY A 693 -25.46 11.58 12.66
N ILE A 694 -24.21 11.40 12.19
CA ILE A 694 -23.94 11.18 10.77
C ILE A 694 -24.59 9.85 10.35
N LYS A 695 -25.17 9.83 9.15
CA LYS A 695 -25.80 8.62 8.62
C LYS A 695 -24.74 7.72 7.99
N PRO A 696 -24.85 6.39 8.14
CA PRO A 696 -23.95 5.45 7.47
C PRO A 696 -24.18 5.47 5.95
N ASP A 697 -23.15 5.06 5.21
CA ASP A 697 -23.24 4.82 3.77
C ASP A 697 -24.15 3.62 3.49
N VAL A 698 -24.17 2.64 4.41
CA VAL A 698 -25.13 1.54 4.49
C VAL A 698 -25.40 1.19 5.96
N SER A 699 -26.67 1.11 6.35
CA SER A 699 -27.02 0.67 7.71
C SER A 699 -26.97 -0.85 7.80
N ILE A 700 -26.07 -1.40 8.62
CA ILE A 700 -25.88 -2.83 8.83
C ILE A 700 -26.48 -3.24 10.18
N SER A 701 -27.37 -4.24 10.20
CA SER A 701 -27.87 -4.82 11.45
C SER A 701 -26.76 -5.63 12.13
N ASN A 702 -26.58 -5.47 13.45
CA ASN A 702 -25.60 -6.24 14.23
C ASN A 702 -24.20 -6.30 13.58
N PRO A 703 -23.59 -5.14 13.26
CA PRO A 703 -22.31 -5.10 12.57
C PRO A 703 -21.24 -5.87 13.35
N THR A 704 -20.38 -6.58 12.63
CA THR A 704 -19.33 -7.44 13.21
C THR A 704 -17.94 -6.99 12.75
N LYS A 705 -16.90 -7.50 13.41
CA LYS A 705 -15.50 -7.28 12.98
C LYS A 705 -15.12 -8.09 11.73
N ASN A 706 -16.02 -8.92 11.23
CA ASN A 706 -15.75 -9.85 10.14
C ASN A 706 -16.06 -9.24 8.78
N VAL A 707 -17.01 -8.29 8.72
CA VAL A 707 -17.51 -7.74 7.46
C VAL A 707 -16.98 -6.32 7.28
N TYR A 708 -16.30 -6.08 6.16
CA TYR A 708 -15.90 -4.75 5.72
C TYR A 708 -16.73 -4.33 4.51
N GLN A 709 -16.91 -3.03 4.33
CA GLN A 709 -17.59 -2.46 3.18
C GLN A 709 -16.90 -1.21 2.63
N ILE A 710 -17.08 -0.95 1.33
CA ILE A 710 -16.80 0.34 0.69
C ILE A 710 -17.94 0.72 -0.25
N HIS A 711 -18.23 2.01 -0.33
CA HIS A 711 -19.22 2.61 -1.21
C HIS A 711 -18.55 3.43 -2.33
N GLN A 712 -18.96 3.16 -3.57
CA GLN A 712 -18.63 3.97 -4.75
C GLN A 712 -19.88 4.27 -5.55
N TYR A 713 -19.83 5.27 -6.42
CA TYR A 713 -20.96 5.62 -7.28
C TYR A 713 -20.52 6.05 -8.68
N THR A 714 -21.49 6.04 -9.59
CA THR A 714 -21.43 6.75 -10.88
C THR A 714 -22.60 7.72 -10.94
N ALA A 715 -22.81 8.41 -12.05
CA ALA A 715 -23.95 9.31 -12.22
C ALA A 715 -25.32 8.63 -12.01
N THR A 716 -25.37 7.30 -12.15
CA THR A 716 -26.60 6.52 -12.36
C THR A 716 -26.63 5.24 -11.54
N LYS A 717 -25.49 4.76 -11.02
CA LYS A 717 -25.38 3.54 -10.20
C LYS A 717 -24.75 3.82 -8.84
N ASP A 718 -25.21 3.14 -7.81
CA ASP A 718 -24.58 3.08 -6.48
C ASP A 718 -23.99 1.67 -6.30
N LEU A 719 -22.74 1.58 -5.88
CA LEU A 719 -21.96 0.34 -5.83
C LEU A 719 -21.45 0.10 -4.41
N TYR A 720 -21.75 -1.08 -3.88
CA TYR A 720 -21.31 -1.51 -2.56
C TYR A 720 -20.56 -2.83 -2.67
N PHE A 721 -19.33 -2.85 -2.17
CA PHE A 721 -18.53 -4.07 -2.09
C PHE A 721 -18.39 -4.47 -0.62
N PHE A 722 -18.81 -5.69 -0.30
CA PHE A 722 -18.65 -6.30 1.01
C PHE A 722 -17.68 -7.47 0.93
N THR A 723 -16.89 -7.68 1.97
CA THR A 723 -16.07 -8.89 2.15
C THR A 723 -16.16 -9.40 3.57
N ASN A 724 -16.32 -10.71 3.73
CA ASN A 724 -16.20 -11.40 5.01
C ASN A 724 -14.77 -11.92 5.18
N VAL A 725 -13.98 -11.28 6.03
CA VAL A 725 -12.58 -11.66 6.23
C VAL A 725 -12.39 -12.85 7.16
N HIS A 726 -13.47 -13.39 7.75
CA HIS A 726 -13.40 -14.54 8.65
C HIS A 726 -13.22 -15.84 7.86
N ARG A 727 -12.34 -16.74 8.35
CA ARG A 727 -11.99 -17.99 7.65
C ARG A 727 -12.95 -19.15 7.88
N PHE A 728 -13.75 -19.09 8.93
CA PHE A 728 -14.57 -20.24 9.35
C PHE A 728 -16.06 -19.92 9.53
N GLU A 729 -16.43 -18.65 9.65
CA GLU A 729 -17.77 -18.24 10.06
C GLU A 729 -18.45 -17.47 8.94
N THR A 730 -19.69 -17.84 8.66
CA THR A 730 -20.59 -17.10 7.78
C THR A 730 -21.11 -15.88 8.54
N SER A 731 -21.14 -14.72 7.87
CA SER A 731 -21.75 -13.50 8.42
C SER A 731 -23.12 -13.28 7.78
N ASN A 732 -24.16 -13.10 8.60
CA ASN A 732 -25.52 -12.78 8.16
C ASN A 732 -25.95 -11.44 8.74
N PHE A 733 -26.47 -10.55 7.90
CA PHE A 733 -26.93 -9.23 8.34
C PHE A 733 -27.97 -8.65 7.38
N GLU A 734 -28.87 -7.84 7.91
CA GLU A 734 -29.73 -6.96 7.13
C GLU A 734 -28.95 -5.68 6.78
N ALA A 735 -29.01 -5.27 5.53
CA ALA A 735 -28.38 -4.06 5.03
C ALA A 735 -29.43 -3.13 4.43
N LYS A 736 -29.48 -1.89 4.92
CA LYS A 736 -30.36 -0.84 4.42
C LYS A 736 -29.58 0.28 3.75
N PHE A 737 -29.82 0.44 2.46
CA PHE A 737 -29.07 1.35 1.60
C PHE A 737 -29.84 2.68 1.43
N PRO A 738 -29.17 3.84 1.46
CA PRO A 738 -29.79 5.16 1.28
C PRO A 738 -30.13 5.47 -0.20
N VAL A 739 -30.46 4.45 -0.99
CA VAL A 739 -30.81 4.56 -2.42
C VAL A 739 -32.33 4.62 -2.61
N LYS A 740 -32.79 5.32 -3.66
CA LYS A 740 -34.22 5.47 -3.99
C LYS A 740 -34.48 5.17 -5.46
N GLY A 741 -35.53 4.39 -5.74
CA GLY A 741 -35.99 4.13 -7.11
C GLY A 741 -35.02 3.29 -7.95
N LYS A 742 -34.15 2.51 -7.30
CA LYS A 742 -33.18 1.61 -7.94
C LYS A 742 -33.35 0.18 -7.42
N TYR A 743 -32.82 -0.78 -8.17
CA TYR A 743 -32.96 -2.21 -7.93
C TYR A 743 -31.58 -2.88 -7.81
N PRO A 744 -31.40 -3.83 -6.88
CA PRO A 744 -30.11 -4.42 -6.56
C PRO A 744 -29.74 -5.54 -7.54
N TYR A 745 -28.56 -5.45 -8.14
CA TYR A 745 -27.95 -6.53 -8.91
C TYR A 745 -26.67 -6.99 -8.23
N VAL A 746 -26.34 -8.27 -8.39
CA VAL A 746 -24.99 -8.78 -8.11
C VAL A 746 -24.24 -8.87 -9.40
N TRP A 747 -23.07 -8.23 -9.43
CA TRP A 747 -22.09 -8.41 -10.49
C TRP A 747 -21.06 -9.40 -9.96
N ASN A 748 -21.10 -10.65 -10.42
CA ASN A 748 -20.24 -11.71 -9.91
C ASN A 748 -18.83 -11.55 -10.50
N PRO A 749 -17.81 -11.14 -9.72
CA PRO A 749 -16.47 -10.91 -10.24
C PRO A 749 -15.76 -12.19 -10.68
N GLU A 750 -16.19 -13.38 -10.24
CA GLU A 750 -15.61 -14.65 -10.69
C GLU A 750 -16.07 -15.03 -12.10
N THR A 751 -17.35 -14.81 -12.41
CA THR A 751 -17.95 -15.23 -13.69
C THR A 751 -18.11 -14.09 -14.69
N GLY A 752 -18.20 -12.84 -14.23
CA GLY A 752 -18.58 -11.70 -15.07
C GLY A 752 -20.09 -11.59 -15.32
N GLU A 753 -20.90 -12.38 -14.63
CA GLU A 753 -22.35 -12.35 -14.77
C GLU A 753 -23.00 -11.26 -13.93
N ARG A 754 -24.16 -10.80 -14.37
CA ARG A 754 -25.04 -9.87 -13.66
C ARG A 754 -26.36 -10.56 -13.40
N THR A 755 -26.74 -10.67 -12.13
CA THR A 755 -27.99 -11.32 -11.72
C THR A 755 -28.79 -10.41 -10.80
N ALA A 756 -30.11 -10.50 -10.87
CA ALA A 756 -31.00 -9.80 -9.95
C ALA A 756 -30.79 -10.33 -8.52
N TYR A 757 -30.62 -9.42 -7.56
CA TYR A 757 -30.54 -9.81 -6.16
C TYR A 757 -31.92 -9.81 -5.52
N HIS A 758 -32.23 -10.87 -4.76
CA HIS A 758 -33.52 -10.98 -4.10
C HIS A 758 -33.69 -9.93 -3.00
N TYR A 759 -34.85 -9.26 -3.02
CA TYR A 759 -35.32 -8.39 -1.96
C TYR A 759 -36.80 -8.66 -1.72
N ASN A 760 -37.29 -8.35 -0.52
CA ASN A 760 -38.68 -8.56 -0.13
C ASN A 760 -39.58 -7.44 -0.72
N SER A 761 -40.03 -6.51 0.12
CA SER A 761 -40.88 -5.39 -0.30
C SER A 761 -40.08 -4.19 -0.81
N ASN A 762 -38.97 -3.88 -0.14
CA ASN A 762 -38.16 -2.69 -0.39
C ASN A 762 -36.85 -3.08 -1.07
N SER A 763 -36.59 -2.54 -2.27
CA SER A 763 -35.40 -2.88 -3.06
C SER A 763 -34.09 -2.43 -2.44
N ASN A 764 -34.13 -1.54 -1.44
CA ASN A 764 -32.97 -1.03 -0.72
C ASN A 764 -32.78 -1.68 0.68
N GLU A 765 -33.51 -2.74 1.00
CA GLU A 765 -33.40 -3.48 2.26
C GLU A 765 -33.12 -4.95 1.94
N LEU A 766 -31.87 -5.39 2.15
CA LEU A 766 -31.35 -6.68 1.69
C LEU A 766 -30.92 -7.55 2.88
N ASN A 767 -31.23 -8.85 2.81
CA ASN A 767 -30.68 -9.85 3.73
C ASN A 767 -29.42 -10.44 3.09
N ILE A 768 -28.24 -10.09 3.60
CA ILE A 768 -26.96 -10.51 3.04
C ILE A 768 -26.35 -11.62 3.88
N SER A 769 -25.92 -12.69 3.21
CA SER A 769 -25.14 -13.79 3.77
C SER A 769 -23.81 -13.89 3.03
N LEU A 770 -22.70 -13.85 3.76
CA LEU A 770 -21.35 -14.02 3.24
C LEU A 770 -20.69 -15.20 3.93
N ASN A 771 -20.44 -16.27 3.19
CA ASN A 771 -19.63 -17.39 3.62
C ASN A 771 -18.20 -16.94 3.98
N PRO A 772 -17.42 -17.80 4.65
CA PRO A 772 -16.04 -17.46 4.94
C PRO A 772 -15.25 -17.07 3.69
N LEU A 773 -14.56 -15.93 3.74
CA LEU A 773 -13.80 -15.34 2.64
C LEU A 773 -14.62 -14.96 1.39
N GLU A 774 -15.95 -15.00 1.46
CA GLU A 774 -16.85 -14.55 0.39
C GLU A 774 -16.93 -13.03 0.35
N SER A 775 -17.05 -12.51 -0.86
CA SER A 775 -17.19 -11.09 -1.15
C SER A 775 -18.26 -10.89 -2.21
N ILE A 776 -18.98 -9.78 -2.14
CA ILE A 776 -20.10 -9.49 -3.04
C ILE A 776 -20.02 -8.03 -3.50
N LEU A 777 -20.22 -7.82 -4.80
CA LEU A 777 -20.42 -6.50 -5.41
C LEU A 777 -21.90 -6.32 -5.72
N ILE A 778 -22.57 -5.47 -4.95
CA ILE A 778 -23.97 -5.11 -5.13
C ILE A 778 -24.02 -3.76 -5.87
N VAL A 779 -24.75 -3.73 -6.98
CA VAL A 779 -24.90 -2.56 -7.83
C VAL A 779 -26.38 -2.20 -7.94
N PHE A 780 -26.74 -0.99 -7.53
CA PHE A 780 -28.09 -0.46 -7.64
C PHE A 780 -28.27 0.22 -9.00
N GLU A 781 -29.18 -0.31 -9.81
CA GLU A 781 -29.46 0.13 -11.18
C GLU A 781 -30.89 0.66 -11.30
N ASN A 782 -31.17 1.48 -12.33
CA ASN A 782 -32.52 2.02 -12.57
C ASN A 782 -33.50 0.98 -13.15
N GLU A 783 -32.97 -0.07 -13.78
CA GLU A 783 -33.77 -1.13 -14.41
C GLU A 783 -34.35 -2.06 -13.35
N LYS A 784 -35.67 -2.25 -13.37
CA LYS A 784 -36.33 -3.24 -12.51
C LYS A 784 -36.12 -4.64 -13.07
N HIS A 785 -35.96 -5.63 -12.19
CA HIS A 785 -35.87 -7.03 -12.59
C HIS A 785 -37.06 -7.45 -13.46
N THR A 786 -36.74 -8.06 -14.60
CA THR A 786 -37.69 -8.75 -15.47
C THR A 786 -38.00 -10.16 -14.96
N GLU A 787 -37.06 -10.77 -14.23
CA GLU A 787 -37.17 -12.10 -13.63
C GLU A 787 -37.42 -12.02 -12.11
N VAL A 788 -38.15 -13.00 -11.57
CA VAL A 788 -38.32 -13.15 -10.12
C VAL A 788 -37.04 -13.79 -9.57
N SER A 789 -36.15 -12.97 -9.00
CA SER A 789 -35.02 -13.47 -8.20
C SER A 789 -35.55 -14.32 -7.05
N LYS A 790 -35.01 -15.53 -6.85
CA LYS A 790 -35.36 -16.36 -5.69
C LYS A 790 -34.39 -16.07 -4.55
N GLU A 791 -34.90 -16.10 -3.32
CA GLU A 791 -34.04 -16.08 -2.14
C GLU A 791 -33.06 -17.25 -2.20
N ARG A 792 -31.77 -16.98 -1.92
CA ARG A 792 -30.75 -18.02 -1.86
C ARG A 792 -31.07 -18.91 -0.66
N PRO A 793 -31.36 -20.21 -0.86
CA PRO A 793 -31.55 -21.13 0.24
C PRO A 793 -30.31 -21.11 1.14
N ASN A 794 -30.50 -20.83 2.43
CA ASN A 794 -29.41 -20.69 3.39
C ASN A 794 -29.51 -21.69 4.56
N THR A 795 -30.56 -22.50 4.58
CA THR A 795 -30.84 -23.47 5.64
C THR A 795 -30.66 -24.87 5.09
N ILE A 796 -29.85 -25.69 5.75
CA ILE A 796 -29.69 -27.09 5.39
C ILE A 796 -30.86 -27.88 6.01
N THR A 797 -31.71 -28.47 5.16
CA THR A 797 -32.87 -29.27 5.58
C THR A 797 -32.56 -30.75 5.73
N ASN A 798 -31.53 -31.24 5.01
CA ASN A 798 -31.03 -32.61 5.13
C ASN A 798 -29.54 -32.65 4.74
N SER A 799 -28.77 -33.54 5.35
CA SER A 799 -27.35 -33.77 5.02
C SER A 799 -27.01 -35.24 5.13
N LYS A 800 -26.12 -35.74 4.26
CA LYS A 800 -25.58 -37.11 4.31
C LYS A 800 -24.09 -37.10 4.09
N VAL A 801 -23.33 -37.62 5.05
CA VAL A 801 -21.89 -37.84 4.90
C VAL A 801 -21.66 -38.93 3.85
N ILE A 802 -20.70 -38.70 2.96
CA ILE A 802 -20.21 -39.70 2.02
C ILE A 802 -19.19 -40.57 2.76
N ASP A 803 -19.68 -41.67 3.32
CA ASP A 803 -18.87 -42.73 3.90
C ASP A 803 -18.56 -43.76 2.80
N ALA A 804 -17.37 -43.63 2.20
CA ALA A 804 -16.96 -44.42 1.05
C ALA A 804 -15.44 -44.60 1.05
N ASN A 805 -14.99 -45.66 0.35
CA ASN A 805 -13.58 -45.82 0.05
C ASN A 805 -13.19 -44.89 -1.09
N TRP A 806 -12.05 -44.23 -0.94
CA TRP A 806 -11.50 -43.30 -1.91
C TRP A 806 -10.27 -43.91 -2.58
N GLU A 807 -10.30 -44.01 -3.91
CA GLU A 807 -9.08 -44.18 -4.68
C GLU A 807 -8.49 -42.78 -4.91
N VAL A 808 -7.29 -42.54 -4.41
CA VAL A 808 -6.60 -41.25 -4.51
C VAL A 808 -5.36 -41.40 -5.37
N ILE A 809 -5.33 -40.70 -6.50
CA ILE A 809 -4.20 -40.71 -7.44
C ILE A 809 -3.45 -39.38 -7.29
N GLY A 810 -2.19 -39.44 -6.89
CA GLY A 810 -1.33 -38.26 -6.74
C GLY A 810 -0.29 -38.15 -7.85
N ASN A 811 -0.43 -37.13 -8.70
CA ASN A 811 0.57 -36.74 -9.69
C ASN A 811 1.46 -35.62 -9.12
N ARG A 812 2.68 -35.97 -8.72
CA ARG A 812 3.63 -35.03 -8.10
C ARG A 812 4.42 -34.27 -9.16
N ILE A 813 4.92 -33.08 -8.81
CA ILE A 813 5.64 -32.18 -9.71
C ILE A 813 6.94 -32.77 -10.32
N ASP A 814 7.45 -33.89 -9.80
CA ASP A 814 8.58 -34.64 -10.37
C ASP A 814 8.15 -35.81 -11.28
N ASP A 815 6.95 -35.72 -11.85
CA ASP A 815 6.33 -36.69 -12.76
C ASP A 815 6.12 -38.10 -12.14
N LYS A 816 6.18 -38.21 -10.80
CA LYS A 816 5.85 -39.45 -10.08
C LYS A 816 4.36 -39.51 -9.78
N THR A 817 3.78 -40.68 -10.06
CA THR A 817 2.39 -41.00 -9.72
C THR A 817 2.34 -41.97 -8.54
N PHE A 818 1.46 -41.68 -7.59
CA PHE A 818 1.16 -42.52 -6.44
C PHE A 818 -0.34 -42.85 -6.43
N THR A 819 -0.71 -44.01 -5.89
CA THR A 819 -2.11 -44.41 -5.72
C THR A 819 -2.31 -44.89 -4.30
N TRP A 820 -3.30 -44.33 -3.61
CA TRP A 820 -3.70 -44.70 -2.26
C TRP A 820 -5.16 -45.13 -2.25
N ASN A 821 -5.47 -46.17 -1.47
CA ASN A 821 -6.84 -46.54 -1.15
C ASN A 821 -7.11 -46.08 0.30
N MET A 822 -8.03 -45.14 0.46
CA MET A 822 -8.25 -44.43 1.72
C MET A 822 -9.68 -44.66 2.19
N THR A 823 -9.83 -45.26 3.38
CA THR A 823 -11.13 -45.37 4.07
C THR A 823 -11.49 -44.07 4.78
N GLU A 824 -10.50 -43.23 5.07
CA GLU A 824 -10.64 -41.93 5.73
C GLU A 824 -9.80 -40.90 4.99
N LEU A 825 -10.36 -39.70 4.78
CA LEU A 825 -9.66 -38.55 4.24
C LEU A 825 -8.87 -37.87 5.36
N VAL A 826 -7.62 -37.48 5.09
CA VAL A 826 -6.70 -36.94 6.11
C VAL A 826 -5.85 -35.82 5.53
N ASP A 827 -5.39 -34.91 6.40
CA ASP A 827 -4.32 -33.97 6.09
C ASP A 827 -3.02 -34.76 5.83
N PHE A 828 -2.52 -34.70 4.59
CA PHE A 828 -1.30 -35.39 4.19
C PHE A 828 -0.08 -34.92 4.99
N SER A 829 -0.12 -33.73 5.59
CA SER A 829 0.94 -33.22 6.47
C SER A 829 1.06 -33.97 7.80
N GLN A 830 0.00 -34.67 8.21
CA GLN A 830 -0.06 -35.47 9.44
C GLN A 830 0.07 -36.98 9.17
N SER A 831 0.23 -37.38 7.91
CA SER A 831 0.32 -38.79 7.53
C SER A 831 1.65 -39.44 7.98
N SER A 832 1.61 -40.74 8.26
CA SER A 832 2.82 -41.55 8.45
C SER A 832 3.44 -42.00 7.13
N ASP A 833 2.72 -41.88 6.00
CA ASP A 833 3.24 -42.16 4.66
C ASP A 833 4.10 -40.99 4.16
N THR A 834 5.39 -41.26 3.99
CA THR A 834 6.35 -40.27 3.47
C THR A 834 6.03 -39.77 2.06
N THR A 835 5.32 -40.56 1.25
CA THR A 835 4.90 -40.14 -0.11
C THR A 835 3.79 -39.10 -0.06
N GLN A 836 2.96 -39.10 0.98
CA GLN A 836 1.92 -38.11 1.24
C GLN A 836 2.50 -36.83 1.86
N THR A 837 3.31 -36.95 2.91
CA THR A 837 3.93 -35.80 3.60
C THR A 837 4.94 -35.03 2.75
N SER A 838 5.49 -35.65 1.68
CA SER A 838 6.38 -35.00 0.70
C SER A 838 5.66 -34.56 -0.57
N PHE A 839 4.33 -34.61 -0.60
CA PHE A 839 3.58 -34.35 -1.81
C PHE A 839 3.53 -32.86 -2.18
N GLY A 840 3.51 -32.60 -3.49
CA GLY A 840 3.37 -31.29 -4.11
C GLY A 840 2.98 -31.48 -5.57
N GLY A 841 1.72 -31.27 -5.91
CA GLY A 841 1.16 -31.65 -7.21
C GLY A 841 -0.35 -31.61 -7.26
N GLU A 842 -0.94 -32.55 -8.01
CA GLU A 842 -2.39 -32.75 -8.10
C GLU A 842 -2.78 -34.10 -7.50
N LEU A 843 -3.80 -34.09 -6.65
CA LEU A 843 -4.47 -35.27 -6.09
C LEU A 843 -5.83 -35.41 -6.77
N ILE A 844 -6.18 -36.61 -7.23
CA ILE A 844 -7.48 -36.94 -7.80
C ILE A 844 -8.14 -37.96 -6.89
N TYR A 845 -9.17 -37.53 -6.16
CA TYR A 845 -9.96 -38.39 -5.28
C TYR A 845 -11.14 -38.95 -6.07
N LYS A 846 -11.31 -40.28 -6.08
CA LYS A 846 -12.37 -40.96 -6.81
C LYS A 846 -13.19 -41.84 -5.88
N THR A 847 -14.50 -41.78 -6.01
CA THR A 847 -15.42 -42.70 -5.34
C THR A 847 -16.75 -42.81 -6.10
N SER A 848 -17.65 -43.66 -5.60
CA SER A 848 -19.04 -43.74 -6.04
C SER A 848 -19.98 -43.38 -4.90
N VAL A 849 -21.04 -42.63 -5.20
CA VAL A 849 -22.02 -42.16 -4.21
C VAL A 849 -23.43 -42.58 -4.61
N GLN A 850 -24.17 -43.07 -3.63
CA GLN A 850 -25.58 -43.45 -3.78
C GLN A 850 -26.49 -42.27 -3.46
N ASN A 851 -27.23 -41.82 -4.47
CA ASN A 851 -28.15 -40.71 -4.42
C ASN A 851 -29.61 -41.20 -4.34
N ASN A 852 -30.13 -41.29 -3.10
CA ASN A 852 -31.50 -41.72 -2.82
C ASN A 852 -32.38 -40.55 -2.33
N GLY A 853 -31.93 -39.31 -2.52
CA GLY A 853 -32.62 -38.10 -2.10
C GLY A 853 -32.37 -36.97 -3.08
N GLN A 854 -33.23 -35.94 -3.07
CA GLN A 854 -33.01 -34.73 -3.87
C GLN A 854 -31.98 -33.82 -3.16
N TYR A 855 -30.72 -34.24 -3.07
CA TYR A 855 -29.63 -33.39 -2.62
C TYR A 855 -29.32 -32.34 -3.69
N THR A 856 -29.01 -31.12 -3.25
CA THR A 856 -28.80 -29.99 -4.16
C THR A 856 -27.34 -29.58 -4.23
N HIS A 857 -26.55 -29.86 -3.19
CA HIS A 857 -25.15 -29.43 -3.09
C HIS A 857 -24.25 -30.54 -2.53
N ILE A 858 -22.96 -30.44 -2.79
CA ILE A 858 -21.90 -31.20 -2.12
C ILE A 858 -20.97 -30.22 -1.39
N ASP A 859 -20.68 -30.49 -0.13
CA ASP A 859 -19.69 -29.78 0.70
C ASP A 859 -18.48 -30.69 0.88
N LEU A 860 -17.30 -30.20 0.47
CA LEU A 860 -16.06 -30.98 0.60
C LEU A 860 -15.44 -30.91 2.00
N GLY A 861 -15.98 -30.09 2.90
CA GLY A 861 -15.39 -29.83 4.20
C GLY A 861 -14.09 -29.02 4.09
N GLU A 862 -13.11 -29.35 4.94
CA GLU A 862 -11.81 -28.68 4.92
C GLU A 862 -10.94 -29.18 3.74
N VAL A 863 -10.51 -28.23 2.91
CA VAL A 863 -9.69 -28.47 1.71
C VAL A 863 -8.27 -27.92 1.86
N ASN A 864 -7.89 -27.45 3.04
CA ASN A 864 -6.53 -27.02 3.36
C ASN A 864 -5.93 -26.01 2.37
N GLY A 865 -6.77 -25.09 1.89
CA GLY A 865 -6.37 -24.01 0.99
C GLY A 865 -5.95 -24.41 -0.43
N GLY A 866 -6.18 -25.67 -0.81
CA GLY A 866 -5.97 -26.10 -2.19
C GLY A 866 -7.11 -25.71 -3.12
N VAL A 867 -6.83 -25.73 -4.43
CA VAL A 867 -7.86 -25.52 -5.45
C VAL A 867 -8.54 -26.84 -5.75
N ALA A 868 -9.84 -26.93 -5.53
CA ALA A 868 -10.64 -28.12 -5.76
C ALA A 868 -11.54 -27.96 -6.98
N THR A 869 -11.67 -29.00 -7.79
CA THR A 869 -12.64 -29.07 -8.90
C THR A 869 -13.42 -30.36 -8.79
N VAL A 870 -14.74 -30.26 -8.78
CA VAL A 870 -15.64 -31.41 -8.65
C VAL A 870 -16.17 -31.82 -10.02
N TYR A 871 -16.15 -33.13 -10.26
CA TYR A 871 -16.80 -33.79 -11.38
C TYR A 871 -17.78 -34.83 -10.86
N VAL A 872 -18.98 -34.87 -11.45
CA VAL A 872 -20.00 -35.87 -11.15
C VAL A 872 -20.39 -36.53 -12.46
N ASN A 873 -20.36 -37.85 -12.52
CA ASN A 873 -20.68 -38.62 -13.74
C ASN A 873 -19.84 -38.19 -14.97
N GLY A 874 -18.62 -37.69 -14.75
CA GLY A 874 -17.71 -37.19 -15.79
C GLY A 874 -17.94 -35.74 -16.20
N GLU A 875 -18.98 -35.07 -15.70
CA GLU A 875 -19.28 -33.67 -15.99
C GLU A 875 -18.68 -32.73 -14.93
N LYS A 876 -18.06 -31.63 -15.36
CA LYS A 876 -17.45 -30.63 -14.47
C LYS A 876 -18.55 -29.81 -13.81
N VAL A 877 -18.65 -29.90 -12.48
CA VAL A 877 -19.60 -29.12 -11.69
C VAL A 877 -19.09 -27.69 -11.47
N GLY A 878 -17.82 -27.55 -11.09
CA GLY A 878 -17.23 -26.25 -10.80
C GLY A 878 -15.83 -26.35 -10.20
N THR A 879 -15.16 -25.20 -10.08
CA THR A 879 -13.84 -25.08 -9.45
C THR A 879 -13.93 -24.07 -8.31
N HIS A 880 -13.44 -24.46 -7.13
CA HIS A 880 -13.41 -23.62 -5.94
C HIS A 880 -11.99 -23.41 -5.45
N TRP A 881 -11.66 -22.17 -5.10
CA TRP A 881 -10.28 -21.74 -4.87
C TRP A 881 -10.09 -20.86 -3.62
N TYR A 882 -11.15 -20.62 -2.84
CA TYR A 882 -11.11 -19.87 -1.57
C TYR A 882 -12.33 -20.11 -0.69
N GLY A 883 -12.19 -20.15 0.65
CA GLY A 883 -13.35 -20.26 1.54
C GLY A 883 -13.99 -21.66 1.59
N LYS A 884 -15.32 -21.76 1.71
CA LYS A 884 -16.05 -23.05 1.82
C LYS A 884 -16.31 -23.71 0.46
N ALA A 885 -15.72 -24.89 0.23
CA ALA A 885 -15.84 -25.64 -1.02
C ALA A 885 -17.20 -26.36 -1.17
N ILE A 886 -18.25 -25.58 -1.47
CA ILE A 886 -19.63 -26.05 -1.67
C ILE A 886 -20.01 -25.89 -3.15
N TYR A 887 -20.55 -26.95 -3.76
CA TYR A 887 -20.89 -26.97 -5.18
C TYR A 887 -22.35 -27.35 -5.41
N PRO A 888 -23.08 -26.66 -6.30
CA PRO A 888 -24.42 -27.06 -6.70
C PRO A 888 -24.34 -28.30 -7.61
N VAL A 889 -24.86 -29.44 -7.16
CA VAL A 889 -24.79 -30.74 -7.86
C VAL A 889 -26.15 -31.28 -8.30
N ALA A 890 -27.23 -30.53 -8.05
CA ALA A 890 -28.60 -30.96 -8.32
C ALA A 890 -28.80 -31.44 -9.77
N ASP A 891 -28.23 -30.70 -10.74
CA ASP A 891 -28.37 -30.99 -12.16
C ASP A 891 -27.42 -32.09 -12.68
N TYR A 892 -26.48 -32.54 -11.84
CA TYR A 892 -25.45 -33.51 -12.20
C TYR A 892 -25.65 -34.89 -11.57
N LEU A 893 -26.46 -34.97 -10.51
CA LEU A 893 -26.76 -36.21 -9.79
C LEU A 893 -27.91 -36.99 -10.45
N ASN A 894 -27.66 -38.25 -10.78
CA ASN A 894 -28.67 -39.23 -11.15
C ASN A 894 -29.26 -39.91 -9.91
N GLU A 895 -30.45 -40.49 -10.01
CA GLU A 895 -30.98 -41.40 -8.98
C GLU A 895 -30.15 -42.69 -8.94
N GLY A 896 -29.76 -43.14 -7.74
CA GLY A 896 -28.91 -44.33 -7.56
C GLY A 896 -27.40 -44.02 -7.62
N ASP A 897 -26.64 -44.84 -8.35
CA ASP A 897 -25.17 -44.75 -8.42
C ASP A 897 -24.70 -43.52 -9.21
N ASN A 898 -23.73 -42.80 -8.64
CA ASN A 898 -23.05 -41.68 -9.28
C ASN A 898 -21.55 -41.81 -9.08
N THR A 899 -20.75 -41.49 -10.10
CA THR A 899 -19.30 -41.34 -9.93
C THR A 899 -18.96 -39.93 -9.46
N LEU A 900 -18.01 -39.83 -8.54
CA LEU A 900 -17.53 -38.57 -8.00
C LEU A 900 -16.00 -38.51 -8.14
N GLU A 901 -15.50 -37.49 -8.83
CA GLU A 901 -14.07 -37.19 -8.91
C GLU A 901 -13.78 -35.77 -8.39
N ILE A 902 -12.78 -35.64 -7.53
CA ILE A 902 -12.34 -34.35 -6.98
C ILE A 902 -10.88 -34.15 -7.34
N HIS A 903 -10.62 -33.18 -8.21
CA HIS A 903 -9.27 -32.77 -8.59
C HIS A 903 -8.81 -31.67 -7.65
N TYR A 904 -7.80 -31.97 -6.84
CA TYR A 904 -7.26 -31.10 -5.80
C TYR A 904 -5.82 -30.72 -6.12
N THR A 905 -5.54 -29.42 -6.24
CA THR A 905 -4.20 -28.90 -6.50
C THR A 905 -3.58 -28.37 -5.22
N THR A 906 -2.44 -28.94 -4.81
CA THR A 906 -1.74 -28.59 -3.56
C THR A 906 -0.87 -27.34 -3.74
N VAL A 907 -0.27 -26.82 -2.66
CA VAL A 907 0.92 -25.96 -2.73
C VAL A 907 2.21 -26.80 -2.83
N LEU A 908 3.37 -26.14 -3.00
CA LEU A 908 4.68 -26.80 -3.17
C LEU A 908 5.50 -26.93 -1.89
N ALA A 909 5.07 -26.34 -0.78
CA ALA A 909 5.87 -26.21 0.44
C ALA A 909 6.46 -27.52 0.96
N ASN A 910 5.65 -28.59 1.00
CA ASN A 910 6.08 -29.89 1.51
C ASN A 910 7.06 -30.58 0.56
N TYR A 911 6.78 -30.58 -0.75
CA TYR A 911 7.70 -31.09 -1.77
C TYR A 911 9.05 -30.37 -1.73
N CYS A 912 9.06 -29.02 -1.74
CA CYS A 912 10.28 -28.22 -1.69
C CYS A 912 11.12 -28.44 -0.42
N LYS A 913 10.49 -28.84 0.69
CA LYS A 913 11.17 -29.19 1.96
C LYS A 913 11.70 -30.63 1.95
N SER A 914 11.14 -31.51 1.13
CA SER A 914 11.48 -32.93 1.08
C SER A 914 12.67 -33.26 0.17
N ILE A 915 12.98 -32.38 -0.79
CA ILE A 915 14.07 -32.58 -1.75
C ILE A 915 15.38 -31.96 -1.24
N ASP A 916 16.50 -32.61 -1.54
CA ASP A 916 17.84 -32.06 -1.32
C ASP A 916 18.19 -31.10 -2.47
N ASN A 917 17.79 -29.84 -2.33
CA ASN A 917 18.03 -28.80 -3.32
C ASN A 917 18.41 -27.48 -2.63
N PRO A 918 19.68 -27.02 -2.76
CA PRO A 918 20.16 -25.81 -2.10
C PRO A 918 19.34 -24.54 -2.40
N LEU A 919 18.65 -24.51 -3.54
CA LEU A 919 17.84 -23.36 -3.96
C LEU A 919 16.51 -23.32 -3.22
N THR A 920 15.86 -24.47 -3.01
CA THR A 920 14.63 -24.54 -2.21
C THR A 920 14.94 -24.35 -0.73
N ASP A 921 16.05 -24.91 -0.24
CA ASP A 921 16.49 -24.80 1.16
C ASP A 921 16.60 -23.36 1.65
N VAL A 922 17.10 -22.45 0.83
CA VAL A 922 17.20 -21.02 1.17
C VAL A 922 15.84 -20.45 1.60
N TRP A 923 14.76 -20.90 0.96
CA TRP A 923 13.40 -20.41 1.15
C TRP A 923 12.57 -21.26 2.12
N THR A 924 12.88 -22.55 2.26
CA THR A 924 12.18 -23.48 3.17
C THR A 924 12.83 -23.61 4.54
N ARG A 925 14.08 -23.14 4.75
CA ARG A 925 14.82 -23.24 6.04
C ARG A 925 14.09 -22.72 7.27
N ARG A 926 13.06 -21.87 7.11
CA ARG A 926 12.25 -21.32 8.21
C ARG A 926 10.92 -22.03 8.40
N TYR A 927 10.60 -23.04 7.59
CA TYR A 927 9.35 -23.78 7.65
C TYR A 927 9.42 -24.76 8.81
N LYS A 928 8.87 -24.36 9.96
CA LYS A 928 8.89 -25.17 11.17
C LYS A 928 8.13 -26.48 10.97
N ASN A 929 6.90 -26.39 10.47
CA ASN A 929 6.00 -27.52 10.26
C ASN A 929 5.78 -27.78 8.78
N LEU A 930 5.26 -28.96 8.45
CA LEU A 930 4.66 -29.20 7.13
C LEU A 930 3.39 -28.36 6.99
N VAL A 931 3.04 -28.04 5.75
CA VAL A 931 1.81 -27.31 5.42
C VAL A 931 0.71 -28.33 5.20
N SER A 932 -0.44 -28.12 5.84
CA SER A 932 -1.63 -28.93 5.62
C SER A 932 -2.03 -28.93 4.15
N ILE A 933 -2.27 -30.11 3.57
CA ILE A 933 -2.70 -30.30 2.18
C ILE A 933 -3.60 -31.53 2.07
N GLY A 934 -4.45 -31.55 1.06
CA GLY A 934 -5.42 -32.63 0.83
C GLY A 934 -6.77 -32.33 1.47
N LEU A 935 -7.72 -33.23 1.23
CA LEU A 935 -9.06 -33.17 1.81
C LEU A 935 -9.06 -33.85 3.19
N GLU A 936 -9.68 -33.22 4.19
CA GLU A 936 -9.94 -33.82 5.51
C GLU A 936 -11.41 -34.25 5.68
N GLY A 937 -12.31 -33.68 4.88
CA GLY A 937 -13.74 -33.94 4.99
C GLY A 937 -14.33 -33.47 6.34
N PRO A 938 -15.44 -34.09 6.80
CA PRO A 938 -16.24 -35.05 6.07
C PRO A 938 -16.84 -34.41 4.81
N ILE A 939 -16.87 -35.16 3.71
CA ILE A 939 -17.58 -34.73 2.50
C ILE A 939 -19.07 -35.06 2.67
N GLN A 940 -19.94 -34.10 2.38
CA GLN A 940 -21.38 -34.22 2.64
C GLN A 940 -22.20 -33.85 1.40
N LEU A 941 -23.25 -34.61 1.14
CA LEU A 941 -24.36 -34.17 0.29
C LEU A 941 -25.32 -33.35 1.15
N LEU A 942 -25.66 -32.16 0.67
CA LEU A 942 -26.54 -31.21 1.35
C LEU A 942 -27.82 -31.00 0.54
N LYS A 943 -28.94 -30.89 1.25
CA LYS A 943 -30.21 -30.39 0.71
C LYS A 943 -30.49 -29.06 1.41
N TYR A 944 -30.41 -27.99 0.64
CA TYR A 944 -30.89 -26.69 1.05
C TYR A 944 -32.39 -26.54 0.82
#